data_AF-E9GCS6-F1
#
_entry.id   AF-E9GCS6-F1
#
_cell.length_a   1.000
_cell.length_b   1.000
_cell.length_c   1.000
_cell.angle_alpha   90.00
_cell.angle_beta   90.00
_cell.angle_gamma   90.00
#
_symmetry.space_group_name_H-M   'P 1'
#
loop_
_entity.id
_entity.type
_entity.pdbx_description
1 polymer ?
#
loop_
_entity_poly.entity_id
_entity_poly.type
_entity_poly.pdbx_seq_one_letter_code
_entity_poly.pdbx_strand_id
1 'polypeptide(L)'
;MVTTSMRCILVTFLVVVYCDCQSDNPGGSSSWEKLQISPDTLSSIEYGNFLVEIYEHANNHKANTTASEKKYFYSPLALLDHKSAFVTYNKFTKQTEMRFRIEMWNDKVQNEVVKHLNKSIGHEIKSNKVRVIPLEKVILASKRPTVDYSLSPEWTNYDKSKILWLSLSCNDQKICEELANEMRSVPKHLDHFKLLYSLSSQLSQTKHTTISIDSVTSGQMVSTLLQKFGDKKEIFLTANDEKKMLAETVTNIRMDTFDDYEVLSPDTESQILSILKDLLVTSRTTIKEQRDKMWDSVFWNDDNYRPDKTTKTLNEIINKLDTETQKKLADMFKTRENKERIQHNFDSNNWADVDRISSVISGKLSNDSDSSRRDEILKEDVEKLIQESRNQVEWDGERFVPKPMQLSRINLAKFRDSQSFQDRNLRVRYTSAELSAPIKFVEHAELTVTGEWNNLKDELKATTELLNITVNNLVKINAELSNVKSDLTNKLEGTKKELEKTKINLEETRANLSTQLNETKQELLKTRADLTNKDDDLSTKIKEHELKVAEENLSTVKEIFYVLGITTNLSTTRTVVGQMPTSCADLERNGQKVNGFFLVKGSKKMETVYCNFYPNQTDKQKWIGYADVKSAPVHFYVQRNSSFSRENTPIPFELARVNEGNAMNLTSGIFTAPRPGIYFFSFAGLARLSSSSKAWFQSYLNLNGNRIGTSFVTQYNDPVDQYSPLTLQSTLNLKKGDQLWVQIVSSSVSSSYLYDNSDHMTHFTGFLLEEEIFDSL
;
A
#
# COMPACT_ATOMS: atom_id res chain seq x y z
N MET A 1 -56.10 79.89 9.47
CA MET A 1 -56.75 80.15 8.17
C MET A 1 -55.95 79.40 7.12
N VAL A 2 -56.39 78.36 6.43
CA VAL A 2 -57.71 77.77 6.17
C VAL A 2 -57.56 76.24 6.18
N THR A 3 -58.63 75.58 6.59
CA THR A 3 -58.84 74.16 6.87
C THR A 3 -59.08 73.30 5.63
N THR A 4 -58.92 71.98 5.82
CA THR A 4 -59.66 70.85 5.17
C THR A 4 -59.45 70.64 3.67
N SER A 5 -59.58 69.47 3.05
CA SER A 5 -59.68 68.04 3.39
C SER A 5 -60.10 67.40 2.08
N MET A 6 -59.36 66.46 1.50
CA MET A 6 -60.00 65.45 0.63
C MET A 6 -59.10 64.23 0.46
N ARG A 7 -59.61 63.10 0.95
CA ARG A 7 -59.09 61.75 0.73
C ARG A 7 -59.20 61.42 -0.76
N CYS A 8 -58.20 60.76 -1.33
CA CYS A 8 -58.45 59.73 -2.34
C CYS A 8 -57.31 58.71 -2.38
N ILE A 9 -57.75 57.47 -2.59
CA ILE A 9 -57.08 56.19 -2.37
C ILE A 9 -56.24 55.81 -3.61
N LEU A 10 -55.09 55.18 -3.32
CA LEU A 10 -54.23 54.30 -4.13
C LEU A 10 -54.53 54.11 -5.63
N VAL A 11 -53.50 54.32 -6.46
CA VAL A 11 -52.93 53.25 -7.33
C VAL A 11 -51.41 53.48 -7.45
N THR A 12 -50.62 52.52 -6.97
CA THR A 12 -49.16 52.46 -7.10
C THR A 12 -48.75 51.95 -8.49
N PHE A 13 -48.07 52.78 -9.28
CA PHE A 13 -47.17 52.36 -10.35
C PHE A 13 -45.75 52.81 -9.98
N LEU A 14 -44.93 51.86 -9.52
CA LEU A 14 -43.49 52.06 -9.34
C LEU A 14 -42.79 51.75 -10.66
N VAL A 15 -42.46 52.82 -11.39
CA VAL A 15 -41.43 52.80 -12.43
C VAL A 15 -40.10 52.69 -11.70
N VAL A 16 -39.44 51.54 -11.82
CA VAL A 16 -38.05 51.36 -11.36
C VAL A 16 -37.15 52.07 -12.35
N VAL A 17 -36.53 53.14 -11.87
CA VAL A 17 -35.45 53.88 -12.51
C VAL A 17 -34.23 52.97 -12.59
N TYR A 18 -33.71 52.81 -13.80
CA TYR A 18 -32.44 52.18 -14.11
C TYR A 18 -31.33 52.97 -13.42
N CYS A 19 -30.63 52.36 -12.47
CA CYS A 19 -29.38 52.89 -11.93
C CYS A 19 -28.24 52.12 -12.58
N ASP A 20 -27.64 52.72 -13.61
CA ASP A 20 -26.35 52.31 -14.15
C ASP A 20 -25.28 52.55 -13.09
N CYS A 21 -24.78 51.47 -12.48
CA CYS A 21 -23.50 51.48 -11.78
C CYS A 21 -22.48 50.77 -12.66
N GLN A 22 -21.87 51.52 -13.57
CA GLN A 22 -20.58 51.14 -14.15
C GLN A 22 -19.52 51.17 -13.04
N SER A 23 -19.08 50.00 -12.60
CA SER A 23 -17.82 49.88 -11.86
C SER A 23 -16.67 49.97 -12.86
N ASP A 24 -16.00 51.11 -12.90
CA ASP A 24 -14.70 51.24 -13.56
C ASP A 24 -13.68 50.35 -12.84
N ASN A 25 -13.47 49.15 -13.37
CA ASN A 25 -12.31 48.33 -13.06
C ASN A 25 -11.57 48.06 -14.39
N PRO A 26 -10.40 48.68 -14.63
CA PRO A 26 -9.70 48.47 -15.89
C PRO A 26 -8.99 47.11 -15.88
N GLY A 27 -9.55 46.14 -16.61
CA GLY A 27 -8.78 45.01 -17.15
C GLY A 27 -8.68 43.74 -16.30
N GLY A 28 -9.80 43.20 -15.84
CA GLY A 28 -9.85 41.84 -15.28
C GLY A 28 -11.13 41.12 -15.68
N SER A 29 -11.09 40.32 -16.74
CA SER A 29 -12.17 39.38 -17.06
C SER A 29 -12.41 38.49 -15.83
N SER A 30 -13.67 38.37 -15.39
CA SER A 30 -14.02 37.56 -14.21
C SER A 30 -13.49 36.13 -14.40
N SER A 31 -13.07 35.45 -13.34
CA SER A 31 -12.54 34.09 -13.50
C SER A 31 -13.58 33.12 -14.10
N TRP A 32 -14.87 33.41 -13.94
CA TRP A 32 -15.99 32.71 -14.60
C TRP A 32 -16.04 32.95 -16.11
N GLU A 33 -15.75 34.16 -16.58
CA GLU A 33 -15.60 34.45 -18.02
C GLU A 33 -14.42 33.68 -18.63
N LYS A 34 -13.28 33.59 -17.92
CA LYS A 34 -12.13 32.78 -18.36
C LYS A 34 -12.49 31.30 -18.50
N LEU A 35 -13.33 30.80 -17.59
CA LEU A 35 -13.85 29.42 -17.63
C LEU A 35 -14.93 29.20 -18.69
N GLN A 36 -15.50 30.27 -19.25
CA GLN A 36 -16.70 30.24 -20.10
C GLN A 36 -17.88 29.52 -19.42
N ILE A 37 -18.03 29.72 -18.11
CA ILE A 37 -19.13 29.17 -17.32
C ILE A 37 -19.98 30.34 -16.82
N SER A 38 -21.31 30.20 -16.89
CA SER A 38 -22.22 31.18 -16.30
C SER A 38 -21.99 31.25 -14.78
N PRO A 39 -21.84 32.44 -14.18
CA PRO A 39 -21.66 32.58 -12.74
C PRO A 39 -22.93 32.21 -11.96
N ASP A 40 -24.10 32.28 -12.59
CA ASP A 40 -25.38 31.92 -11.99
C ASP A 40 -25.60 30.40 -12.03
N THR A 41 -26.08 29.85 -10.91
CA THR A 41 -26.45 28.44 -10.82
C THR A 41 -27.71 28.19 -11.65
N LEU A 42 -27.64 27.18 -12.54
CA LEU A 42 -28.78 26.78 -13.37
C LEU A 42 -29.83 26.02 -12.53
N SER A 43 -29.35 25.07 -11.73
CA SER A 43 -30.16 24.29 -10.79
C SER A 43 -29.24 23.59 -9.77
N SER A 44 -29.83 22.82 -8.86
CA SER A 44 -29.10 21.98 -7.92
C SER A 44 -29.76 20.62 -7.75
N ILE A 45 -28.98 19.63 -7.33
CA ILE A 45 -29.46 18.30 -6.94
C ILE A 45 -28.99 17.95 -5.53
N GLU A 46 -29.79 17.16 -4.83
CA GLU A 46 -29.39 16.56 -3.56
C GLU A 46 -28.56 15.30 -3.82
N TYR A 47 -27.44 15.16 -3.11
CA TYR A 47 -26.64 13.94 -3.09
C TYR A 47 -26.16 13.68 -1.66
N GLY A 48 -26.67 12.59 -1.05
CA GLY A 48 -26.49 12.35 0.38
C GLY A 48 -27.17 13.45 1.20
N ASN A 49 -26.40 14.15 2.03
CA ASN A 49 -26.84 15.26 2.87
C ASN A 49 -26.42 16.64 2.36
N PHE A 50 -26.04 16.77 1.08
CA PHE A 50 -25.57 18.03 0.53
C PHE A 50 -26.06 18.30 -0.89
N LEU A 51 -26.02 19.58 -1.29
CA LEU A 51 -26.35 20.01 -2.64
C LEU A 51 -25.13 19.98 -3.57
N VAL A 52 -25.37 19.57 -4.80
CA VAL A 52 -24.47 19.70 -5.95
C VAL A 52 -25.08 20.75 -6.87
N GLU A 53 -24.33 21.82 -7.11
CA GLU A 53 -24.77 22.93 -7.94
C GLU A 53 -24.41 22.66 -9.40
N ILE A 54 -25.32 22.99 -10.31
CA ILE A 54 -25.19 22.77 -11.74
C ILE A 54 -25.10 24.13 -12.43
N TYR A 55 -24.17 24.24 -13.36
CA TYR A 55 -23.86 25.44 -14.13
C TYR A 55 -23.91 25.12 -15.61
N GLU A 56 -24.07 26.15 -16.43
CA GLU A 56 -24.08 26.04 -17.87
C GLU A 56 -22.88 26.74 -18.50
N HIS A 57 -22.47 26.24 -19.67
CA HIS A 57 -21.46 26.90 -20.47
C HIS A 57 -22.01 28.20 -21.05
N ALA A 58 -21.24 29.29 -21.02
CA ALA A 58 -21.67 30.62 -21.47
C ALA A 58 -22.18 30.63 -22.93
N ASN A 59 -21.60 29.78 -23.79
CA ASN A 59 -22.03 29.62 -25.18
C ASN A 59 -23.37 28.87 -25.37
N ASN A 60 -23.98 28.29 -24.33
CA ASN A 60 -25.23 27.52 -24.48
C ASN A 60 -26.41 28.39 -24.98
N HIS A 61 -26.39 29.70 -24.71
CA HIS A 61 -27.42 30.66 -25.12
C HIS A 61 -27.15 31.30 -26.48
N LYS A 62 -26.02 31.01 -27.14
CA LYS A 62 -25.74 31.53 -28.48
C LYS A 62 -26.69 30.89 -29.49
N ALA A 63 -27.29 31.71 -30.35
CA ALA A 63 -28.30 31.29 -31.33
C ALA A 63 -27.86 30.12 -32.24
N ASN A 64 -26.55 29.98 -32.48
CA ASN A 64 -25.99 28.95 -33.36
C ASN A 64 -25.61 27.65 -32.61
N THR A 65 -25.73 27.61 -31.28
CA THR A 65 -25.36 26.43 -30.49
C THR A 65 -26.46 25.39 -30.54
N THR A 66 -26.18 24.24 -31.18
CA THR A 66 -27.14 23.13 -31.26
C THR A 66 -27.28 22.42 -29.91
N ALA A 67 -28.39 21.69 -29.73
CA ALA A 67 -28.67 20.91 -28.51
C ALA A 67 -27.52 19.95 -28.14
N SER A 68 -26.88 19.35 -29.14
CA SER A 68 -25.76 18.41 -28.95
C SER A 68 -24.43 19.09 -28.61
N GLU A 69 -24.33 20.41 -28.78
CA GLU A 69 -23.14 21.21 -28.49
C GLU A 69 -23.20 21.86 -27.10
N LYS A 70 -24.39 21.93 -26.48
CA LYS A 70 -24.55 22.47 -25.14
C LYS A 70 -23.76 21.66 -24.12
N LYS A 71 -23.08 22.36 -23.22
CA LYS A 71 -22.22 21.79 -22.17
C LYS A 71 -22.68 22.26 -20.80
N TYR A 72 -22.58 21.38 -19.82
CA TYR A 72 -22.98 21.65 -18.44
C TYR A 72 -21.85 21.26 -17.50
N PHE A 73 -21.82 21.94 -16.36
CA PHE A 73 -20.82 21.72 -15.33
C PHE A 73 -21.49 21.52 -13.98
N TYR A 74 -20.81 20.85 -13.06
CA TYR A 74 -21.27 20.76 -11.67
C TYR A 74 -20.12 21.03 -10.70
N SER A 75 -20.46 21.52 -9.50
CA SER A 75 -19.47 21.85 -8.49
C SER A 75 -18.71 20.60 -7.99
N PRO A 76 -17.41 20.74 -7.67
CA PRO A 76 -16.62 19.63 -7.12
C PRO A 76 -17.20 19.13 -5.79
N LEU A 77 -17.06 17.83 -5.54
CA LEU A 77 -17.66 17.17 -4.38
C LEU A 77 -16.92 17.42 -3.08
N ALA A 78 -15.58 17.40 -3.09
CA ALA A 78 -14.77 17.48 -1.87
C ALA A 78 -15.17 16.44 -0.81
N LEU A 79 -15.46 15.20 -1.23
CA LEU A 79 -15.98 14.16 -0.36
C LEU A 79 -14.84 13.44 0.39
N LEU A 80 -14.80 13.57 1.71
CA LEU A 80 -13.80 12.96 2.57
C LEU A 80 -13.96 11.45 2.68
N ASP A 81 -12.90 10.71 2.34
CA ASP A 81 -12.76 9.33 2.79
C ASP A 81 -12.09 9.33 4.17
N HIS A 82 -12.91 9.42 5.20
CA HIS A 82 -12.45 9.56 6.58
C HIS A 82 -11.60 8.37 7.07
N LYS A 83 -11.74 7.18 6.45
CA LYS A 83 -10.97 5.98 6.80
C LYS A 83 -9.56 5.99 6.20
N SER A 84 -9.31 6.85 5.22
CA SER A 84 -8.02 6.94 4.52
C SER A 84 -6.92 7.63 5.30
N ALA A 85 -7.23 8.28 6.43
CA ALA A 85 -6.25 9.02 7.23
C ALA A 85 -5.10 8.09 7.63
N PHE A 86 -3.84 8.53 7.53
CA PHE A 86 -2.67 7.83 8.08
C PHE A 86 -1.53 8.81 8.38
N VAL A 87 -0.62 8.40 9.26
CA VAL A 87 0.54 9.21 9.66
C VAL A 87 1.78 8.74 8.91
N THR A 88 2.60 9.67 8.44
CA THR A 88 3.87 9.41 7.78
C THR A 88 4.93 10.39 8.23
N TYR A 89 6.19 9.96 8.28
CA TYR A 89 7.32 10.85 8.55
C TYR A 89 8.06 11.14 7.25
N ASN A 90 8.03 12.40 6.82
CA ASN A 90 8.71 12.83 5.63
C ASN A 90 10.20 13.06 5.93
N LYS A 91 11.05 12.16 5.43
CA LYS A 91 12.49 12.20 5.69
C LYS A 91 13.20 13.40 5.06
N PHE A 92 12.60 14.06 4.07
CA PHE A 92 13.16 15.24 3.41
C PHE A 92 12.81 16.52 4.17
N THR A 93 11.53 16.73 4.47
CA THR A 93 11.08 17.92 5.22
C THR A 93 11.34 17.81 6.72
N LYS A 94 11.69 16.61 7.20
CA LYS A 94 11.86 16.27 8.63
C LYS A 94 10.60 16.54 9.45
N GLN A 95 9.44 16.49 8.81
CA GLN A 95 8.14 16.74 9.44
C GLN A 95 7.30 15.47 9.46
N THR A 96 6.53 15.31 10.52
CA THR A 96 5.48 14.31 10.58
C THR A 96 4.22 14.89 9.94
N GLU A 97 3.63 14.12 9.03
CA GLU A 97 2.47 14.51 8.25
C GLU A 97 1.33 13.52 8.49
N MET A 98 0.11 14.02 8.67
CA MET A 98 -1.11 13.23 8.53
C MET A 98 -1.62 13.41 7.11
N ARG A 99 -1.81 12.30 6.39
CA ARG A 99 -2.32 12.28 5.02
C ARG A 99 -3.69 11.63 4.96
N PHE A 100 -4.55 12.17 4.12
CA PHE A 100 -5.89 11.66 3.88
C PHE A 100 -6.33 11.98 2.46
N ARG A 101 -7.30 11.26 1.93
CA ARG A 101 -7.79 11.45 0.57
C ARG A 101 -9.22 11.95 0.55
N ILE A 102 -9.52 12.71 -0.48
CA ILE A 102 -10.85 13.19 -0.81
C ILE A 102 -11.21 12.80 -2.24
N GLU A 103 -12.49 12.52 -2.49
CA GLU A 103 -13.05 12.29 -3.80
C GLU A 103 -13.61 13.61 -4.36
N MET A 104 -13.06 14.02 -5.49
CA MET A 104 -13.36 15.30 -6.13
C MET A 104 -14.61 15.23 -7.02
N TRP A 105 -14.85 14.09 -7.63
CA TRP A 105 -15.98 13.80 -8.50
C TRP A 105 -16.15 12.28 -8.66
N ASN A 106 -17.37 11.83 -8.93
CA ASN A 106 -17.65 10.41 -9.21
C ASN A 106 -18.75 10.23 -10.25
N ASP A 107 -18.78 9.04 -10.84
CA ASP A 107 -19.68 8.74 -11.97
C ASP A 107 -21.16 8.70 -11.53
N LYS A 108 -21.42 8.38 -10.25
CA LYS A 108 -22.78 8.34 -9.67
C LYS A 108 -23.42 9.73 -9.64
N VAL A 109 -22.70 10.73 -9.13
CA VAL A 109 -23.17 12.12 -9.12
C VAL A 109 -23.35 12.63 -10.54
N GLN A 110 -22.37 12.38 -11.43
CA GLN A 110 -22.47 12.79 -12.82
C GLN A 110 -23.72 12.22 -13.51
N ASN A 111 -24.04 10.95 -13.26
CA ASN A 111 -25.24 10.30 -13.80
C ASN A 111 -26.53 10.91 -13.25
N GLU A 112 -26.61 11.21 -11.95
CA GLU A 112 -27.78 11.88 -11.37
C GLU A 112 -27.93 13.33 -11.87
N VAL A 113 -26.82 14.05 -12.10
CA VAL A 113 -26.84 15.37 -12.76
C VAL A 113 -27.40 15.25 -14.18
N VAL A 114 -26.90 14.30 -14.98
CA VAL A 114 -27.40 14.06 -16.36
C VAL A 114 -28.89 13.75 -16.37
N LYS A 115 -29.34 12.88 -15.45
CA LYS A 115 -30.74 12.50 -15.31
C LYS A 115 -31.62 13.68 -14.88
N HIS A 116 -31.15 14.52 -13.96
CA HIS A 116 -31.84 15.75 -13.57
C HIS A 116 -31.94 16.71 -14.75
N LEU A 117 -30.84 16.95 -15.46
CA LEU A 117 -30.81 17.83 -16.64
C LEU A 117 -31.74 17.32 -17.76
N ASN A 118 -31.79 16.01 -18.02
CA ASN A 118 -32.71 15.42 -19.02
C ASN A 118 -34.19 15.52 -18.65
N LYS A 119 -34.52 15.61 -17.36
CA LYS A 119 -35.90 15.86 -16.90
C LYS A 119 -36.27 17.34 -17.02
N SER A 120 -35.33 18.21 -16.70
CA SER A 120 -35.55 19.66 -16.65
C SER A 120 -35.41 20.35 -18.01
N ILE A 121 -34.66 19.77 -18.93
CA ILE A 121 -34.35 20.34 -20.24
C ILE A 121 -34.92 19.42 -21.32
N GLY A 122 -35.77 19.97 -22.20
CA GLY A 122 -36.56 19.23 -23.20
C GLY A 122 -35.77 18.59 -24.36
N HIS A 123 -34.51 18.21 -24.15
CA HIS A 123 -33.67 17.49 -25.11
C HIS A 123 -32.70 16.54 -24.40
N GLU A 124 -32.29 15.47 -25.07
CA GLU A 124 -31.37 14.48 -24.51
C GLU A 124 -29.92 15.00 -24.43
N ILE A 125 -29.40 15.07 -23.21
CA ILE A 125 -28.02 15.44 -22.87
C ILE A 125 -27.24 14.17 -22.59
N LYS A 126 -26.16 13.98 -23.36
CA LYS A 126 -25.23 12.86 -23.20
C LYS A 126 -24.29 13.09 -22.01
N SER A 127 -23.91 12.02 -21.32
CA SER A 127 -23.03 12.09 -20.13
C SER A 127 -21.70 12.78 -20.39
N ASN A 128 -21.12 12.66 -21.58
CA ASN A 128 -19.86 13.34 -21.96
C ASN A 128 -19.98 14.87 -22.13
N LYS A 129 -21.18 15.44 -22.03
CA LYS A 129 -21.43 16.89 -22.05
C LYS A 129 -21.54 17.50 -20.66
N VAL A 130 -21.53 16.66 -19.63
CA VAL A 130 -21.58 17.05 -18.22
C VAL A 130 -20.23 16.70 -17.59
N ARG A 131 -19.60 17.64 -16.91
CA ARG A 131 -18.31 17.42 -16.24
C ARG A 131 -18.15 18.31 -15.02
N VAL A 132 -17.27 17.94 -14.09
CA VAL A 132 -16.91 18.84 -12.99
C VAL A 132 -16.27 20.13 -13.53
N ILE A 133 -16.43 21.25 -12.81
CA ILE A 133 -15.77 22.52 -13.16
C ILE A 133 -14.25 22.27 -13.30
N PRO A 134 -13.62 22.68 -14.42
CA PRO A 134 -12.24 22.32 -14.74
C PRO A 134 -11.22 23.20 -14.00
N LEU A 135 -11.17 23.06 -12.68
CA LEU A 135 -10.24 23.77 -11.80
C LEU A 135 -8.82 23.18 -11.94
N GLU A 136 -7.80 24.01 -11.74
CA GLU A 136 -6.39 23.65 -12.03
C GLU A 136 -5.51 23.67 -10.79
N LYS A 137 -5.92 24.38 -9.75
CA LYS A 137 -5.23 24.46 -8.47
C LYS A 137 -6.20 24.29 -7.31
N VAL A 138 -5.71 23.72 -6.23
CA VAL A 138 -6.46 23.46 -5.01
C VAL A 138 -5.58 23.69 -3.78
N ILE A 139 -6.18 24.19 -2.71
CA ILE A 139 -5.51 24.32 -1.42
C ILE A 139 -6.50 24.04 -0.29
N LEU A 140 -6.01 23.38 0.75
CA LEU A 140 -6.77 23.12 1.97
C LEU A 140 -6.63 24.32 2.91
N ALA A 141 -7.76 24.89 3.32
CA ALA A 141 -7.82 26.00 4.26
C ALA A 141 -8.66 25.62 5.48
N SER A 142 -8.37 26.26 6.62
CA SER A 142 -9.12 26.11 7.87
C SER A 142 -9.73 27.45 8.26
N LYS A 143 -10.98 27.40 8.74
CA LYS A 143 -11.68 28.54 9.36
C LYS A 143 -11.39 28.70 10.85
N ARG A 144 -10.56 27.82 11.43
CA ARG A 144 -10.19 27.86 12.84
C ARG A 144 -8.67 27.95 13.00
N PRO A 145 -8.18 28.68 14.02
CA PRO A 145 -6.77 28.67 14.38
C PRO A 145 -6.26 27.24 14.53
N THR A 146 -5.15 26.93 13.84
CA THR A 146 -4.56 25.59 13.84
C THR A 146 -3.37 25.62 14.79
N VAL A 147 -3.55 25.08 16.00
CA VAL A 147 -2.56 25.20 17.08
C VAL A 147 -1.61 23.99 17.12
N ASP A 148 -2.12 22.80 16.81
CA ASP A 148 -1.36 21.54 16.90
C ASP A 148 -0.85 21.03 15.54
N TYR A 149 -1.36 21.61 14.45
CA TYR A 149 -0.97 21.29 13.08
C TYR A 149 -0.86 22.55 12.23
N SER A 150 -0.15 22.45 11.10
CA SER A 150 -0.05 23.49 10.08
C SER A 150 -0.53 22.95 8.73
N LEU A 151 -1.20 23.82 7.97
CA LEU A 151 -1.58 23.55 6.59
C LEU A 151 -0.52 24.09 5.63
N SER A 152 -0.41 23.46 4.46
CA SER A 152 0.46 24.01 3.41
C SER A 152 -0.11 25.35 2.92
N PRO A 153 0.69 26.42 2.85
CA PRO A 153 0.28 27.68 2.25
C PRO A 153 0.36 27.67 0.72
N GLU A 154 0.79 26.56 0.13
CA GLU A 154 1.02 26.44 -1.30
C GLU A 154 -0.19 25.83 -2.03
N TRP A 155 -0.57 26.50 -3.13
CA TRP A 155 -1.53 25.95 -4.09
C TRP A 155 -0.96 24.70 -4.76
N THR A 156 -1.68 23.59 -4.65
CA THR A 156 -1.34 22.32 -5.28
C THR A 156 -1.96 22.26 -6.68
N ASN A 157 -1.19 21.86 -7.69
CA ASN A 157 -1.73 21.61 -9.02
C ASN A 157 -2.67 20.41 -8.98
N TYR A 158 -3.90 20.60 -9.45
CA TYR A 158 -4.92 19.57 -9.54
C TYR A 158 -4.97 19.04 -10.98
N ASP A 159 -4.56 17.79 -11.15
CA ASP A 159 -4.50 17.07 -12.42
C ASP A 159 -5.88 16.55 -12.90
N LYS A 160 -6.97 16.97 -12.23
CA LYS A 160 -8.35 16.56 -12.50
C LYS A 160 -8.63 15.09 -12.11
N SER A 161 -7.76 14.47 -11.31
CA SER A 161 -7.95 13.13 -10.77
C SER A 161 -9.23 13.00 -9.93
N LYS A 162 -9.88 11.83 -9.99
CA LYS A 162 -11.03 11.51 -9.12
C LYS A 162 -10.71 11.65 -7.64
N ILE A 163 -9.47 11.33 -7.26
CA ILE A 163 -8.99 11.33 -5.88
C ILE A 163 -7.88 12.37 -5.74
N LEU A 164 -7.95 13.18 -4.69
CA LEU A 164 -6.89 14.10 -4.28
C LEU A 164 -6.37 13.70 -2.89
N TRP A 165 -5.05 13.63 -2.75
CA TRP A 165 -4.40 13.45 -1.45
C TRP A 165 -4.06 14.81 -0.84
N LEU A 166 -4.43 14.98 0.42
CA LEU A 166 -4.13 16.16 1.23
C LEU A 166 -3.29 15.76 2.44
N SER A 167 -2.54 16.72 2.95
CA SER A 167 -1.68 16.54 4.12
C SER A 167 -1.78 17.73 5.06
N LEU A 168 -1.75 17.45 6.35
CA LEU A 168 -1.46 18.43 7.40
C LEU A 168 -0.18 18.03 8.12
N SER A 169 0.62 19.00 8.52
CA SER A 169 1.90 18.76 9.19
C SER A 169 1.74 18.98 10.69
N CYS A 170 2.26 18.06 11.51
CA CYS A 170 2.21 18.18 12.96
C CYS A 170 3.62 18.42 13.53
N ASN A 171 3.67 19.14 14.66
CA ASN A 171 4.91 19.34 15.39
C ASN A 171 5.35 18.08 16.18
N ASP A 172 4.40 17.21 16.51
CA ASP A 172 4.63 15.94 17.20
C ASP A 172 3.92 14.81 16.43
N GLN A 173 4.54 13.62 16.39
CA GLN A 173 3.93 12.44 15.79
C GLN A 173 2.67 12.00 16.53
N LYS A 174 2.65 12.09 17.86
CA LYS A 174 1.48 11.72 18.68
C LYS A 174 0.25 12.55 18.31
N ILE A 175 0.44 13.85 18.08
CA ILE A 175 -0.63 14.76 17.62
C ILE A 175 -1.19 14.28 16.28
N CYS A 176 -0.33 13.96 15.31
CA CYS A 176 -0.78 13.46 14.02
C CYS A 176 -1.52 12.12 14.12
N GLU A 177 -1.11 11.25 15.05
CA GLU A 177 -1.80 9.98 15.32
C GLU A 177 -3.18 10.21 15.94
N GLU A 178 -3.30 11.12 16.91
CA GLU A 178 -4.55 11.54 17.51
C GLU A 178 -5.51 12.14 16.47
N LEU A 179 -5.04 13.09 15.66
CA LEU A 179 -5.82 13.70 14.57
C LEU A 179 -6.27 12.66 13.52
N ALA A 180 -5.40 11.71 13.17
CA ALA A 180 -5.75 10.65 12.23
C ALA A 180 -6.83 9.72 12.80
N ASN A 181 -6.73 9.38 14.10
CA ASN A 181 -7.73 8.57 14.79
C ASN A 181 -9.05 9.31 14.95
N GLU A 182 -9.01 10.61 15.23
CA GLU A 182 -10.18 11.47 15.33
C GLU A 182 -10.88 11.61 13.97
N MET A 183 -10.14 11.82 12.87
CA MET A 183 -10.71 11.81 11.52
C MET A 183 -11.44 10.50 11.21
N ARG A 184 -10.83 9.36 11.55
CA ARG A 184 -11.44 8.04 11.30
C ARG A 184 -12.69 7.81 12.15
N SER A 185 -12.68 8.24 13.41
CA SER A 185 -13.73 7.94 14.39
C SER A 185 -14.87 8.97 14.42
N VAL A 186 -14.56 10.26 14.32
CA VAL A 186 -15.51 11.38 14.40
C VAL A 186 -15.21 12.41 13.30
N PRO A 187 -15.48 12.10 12.02
CA PRO A 187 -15.16 12.99 10.89
C PRO A 187 -15.86 14.35 10.95
N LYS A 188 -16.94 14.50 11.73
CA LYS A 188 -17.65 15.77 11.90
C LYS A 188 -16.78 16.89 12.48
N HIS A 189 -15.77 16.54 13.27
CA HIS A 189 -14.86 17.53 13.88
C HIS A 189 -13.95 18.25 12.86
N LEU A 190 -14.05 17.89 11.57
CA LEU A 190 -13.27 18.43 10.48
C LEU A 190 -14.08 19.34 9.54
N ASP A 191 -15.30 19.71 9.95
CA ASP A 191 -16.21 20.57 9.18
C ASP A 191 -15.68 22.00 8.96
N HIS A 192 -14.71 22.43 9.77
CA HIS A 192 -14.03 23.71 9.64
C HIS A 192 -13.04 23.77 8.47
N PHE A 193 -12.76 22.64 7.81
CA PHE A 193 -11.93 22.60 6.61
C PHE A 193 -12.71 22.94 5.35
N LYS A 194 -12.06 23.72 4.48
CA LYS A 194 -12.53 24.07 3.15
C LYS A 194 -11.45 23.80 2.12
N LEU A 195 -11.88 23.38 0.94
CA LEU A 195 -11.05 23.44 -0.25
C LEU A 195 -11.33 24.72 -0.99
N LEU A 196 -10.26 25.46 -1.23
CA LEU A 196 -10.27 26.61 -2.10
C LEU A 196 -9.70 26.17 -3.45
N TYR A 197 -10.31 26.66 -4.52
CA TYR A 197 -9.95 26.29 -5.88
C TYR A 197 -9.53 27.51 -6.69
N SER A 198 -8.61 27.27 -7.62
CA SER A 198 -8.19 28.31 -8.53
C SER A 198 -7.83 27.86 -9.94
N LEU A 199 -7.78 28.85 -10.84
CA LEU A 199 -7.26 28.76 -12.20
C LEU A 199 -5.75 28.96 -12.22
N SER A 200 -5.09 28.38 -13.21
CA SER A 200 -3.64 28.44 -13.35
C SER A 200 -3.13 29.85 -13.71
N SER A 201 -4.02 30.78 -14.11
CA SER A 201 -3.73 32.18 -14.46
C SER A 201 -3.88 33.19 -13.30
N GLN A 202 -3.95 32.71 -12.06
CA GLN A 202 -4.15 33.55 -10.87
C GLN A 202 -3.10 34.67 -10.77
N LEU A 203 -3.56 35.90 -10.54
CA LEU A 203 -2.69 37.05 -10.32
C LEU A 203 -2.58 37.33 -8.83
N SER A 204 -1.36 37.50 -8.34
CA SER A 204 -1.13 37.93 -6.96
C SER A 204 -1.55 39.38 -6.78
N GLN A 205 -2.30 39.65 -5.73
CA GLN A 205 -2.74 40.97 -5.31
C GLN A 205 -2.01 41.38 -4.02
N THR A 206 -2.06 42.67 -3.69
CA THR A 206 -1.45 43.20 -2.47
C THR A 206 -2.44 44.01 -1.66
N LYS A 207 -2.42 43.83 -0.34
CA LYS A 207 -3.13 44.70 0.61
C LYS A 207 -2.26 45.05 1.82
N HIS A 208 -2.74 45.95 2.66
CA HIS A 208 -2.08 46.30 3.92
C HIS A 208 -2.70 45.50 5.07
N THR A 209 -1.84 44.98 5.96
CA THR A 209 -2.21 44.38 7.24
C THR A 209 -1.41 45.05 8.35
N THR A 210 -1.88 44.91 9.58
CA THR A 210 -1.22 45.44 10.77
C THR A 210 -1.03 44.32 11.77
N ILE A 211 0.19 44.11 12.24
CA ILE A 211 0.45 43.31 13.44
C ILE A 211 0.19 44.23 14.64
N SER A 212 -0.99 44.12 15.23
CA SER A 212 -1.38 44.85 16.43
C SER A 212 -1.17 44.01 17.69
N ILE A 213 -1.22 44.66 18.85
CA ILE A 213 -1.23 43.96 20.13
C ILE A 213 -2.43 43.01 20.25
N ASP A 214 -3.60 43.42 19.71
CA ASP A 214 -4.84 42.64 19.80
C ASP A 214 -4.72 41.30 19.04
N SER A 215 -4.09 41.29 17.87
CA SER A 215 -3.85 40.04 17.11
C SER A 215 -2.88 39.10 17.83
N VAL A 216 -2.01 39.62 18.71
CA VAL A 216 -1.10 38.83 19.56
C VAL A 216 -1.82 38.29 20.80
N THR A 217 -2.53 39.15 21.53
CA THR A 217 -3.16 38.80 22.82
C THR A 217 -4.47 38.03 22.69
N SER A 218 -5.09 38.03 21.50
CA SER A 218 -6.27 37.21 21.18
C SER A 218 -5.96 35.71 21.11
N GLY A 219 -4.69 35.32 21.00
CA GLY A 219 -4.27 33.91 21.01
C GLY A 219 -4.44 33.25 22.38
N GLN A 220 -4.93 32.02 22.39
CA GLN A 220 -5.07 31.15 23.55
C GLN A 220 -3.75 30.98 24.29
N MET A 221 -2.63 30.81 23.58
CA MET A 221 -1.32 30.64 24.21
C MET A 221 -0.91 31.89 25.00
N VAL A 222 -0.99 33.08 24.40
CA VAL A 222 -0.62 34.34 25.06
C VAL A 222 -1.56 34.64 26.24
N SER A 223 -2.85 34.40 26.07
CA SER A 223 -3.85 34.52 27.15
C SER A 223 -3.51 33.60 28.33
N THR A 224 -3.16 32.33 28.05
CA THR A 224 -2.75 31.36 29.08
C THR A 224 -1.48 31.81 29.80
N LEU A 225 -0.49 32.35 29.07
CA LEU A 225 0.74 32.86 29.65
C LEU A 225 0.50 34.05 30.58
N LEU A 226 -0.36 34.98 30.17
CA LEU A 226 -0.74 36.13 30.98
C LEU A 226 -1.50 35.70 32.25
N GLN A 227 -2.34 34.68 32.16
CA GLN A 227 -3.06 34.13 33.30
C GLN A 227 -2.14 33.37 34.27
N LYS A 228 -1.26 32.48 33.76
CA LYS A 228 -0.40 31.62 34.59
C LYS A 228 0.79 32.38 35.20
N PHE A 229 1.28 33.43 34.55
CA PHE A 229 2.48 34.18 34.96
C PHE A 229 2.22 35.68 35.13
N GLY A 230 1.02 36.06 35.58
CA GLY A 230 0.57 37.46 35.68
C GLY A 230 1.47 38.40 36.50
N ASP A 231 2.28 37.88 37.41
CA ASP A 231 3.23 38.61 38.24
C ASP A 231 4.65 38.69 37.64
N LYS A 232 5.01 37.78 36.72
CA LYS A 232 6.35 37.72 36.11
C LYS A 232 6.48 38.67 34.93
N LYS A 233 7.66 39.30 34.80
CA LYS A 233 8.02 40.15 33.64
C LYS A 233 8.52 39.33 32.46
N GLU A 234 9.27 38.26 32.75
CA GLU A 234 9.88 37.41 31.74
C GLU A 234 9.56 35.94 32.02
N ILE A 235 9.28 35.21 30.94
CA ILE A 235 9.05 33.76 30.95
C ILE A 235 9.82 33.11 29.81
N PHE A 236 9.81 31.79 29.80
CA PHE A 236 10.49 30.98 28.81
C PHE A 236 9.53 29.99 28.16
N LEU A 237 9.62 29.87 26.85
CA LEU A 237 8.91 28.86 26.06
C LEU A 237 9.89 27.82 25.53
N THR A 238 9.44 26.58 25.43
CA THR A 238 10.16 25.57 24.65
C THR A 238 10.11 25.93 23.16
N ALA A 239 10.97 25.32 22.35
CA ALA A 239 10.94 25.55 20.90
C ALA A 239 9.59 25.17 20.24
N ASN A 240 8.88 24.18 20.79
CA ASN A 240 7.56 23.78 20.30
C ASN A 240 6.48 24.78 20.72
N ASP A 241 6.53 25.25 21.97
CA ASP A 241 5.58 26.24 22.49
C ASP A 241 5.76 27.62 21.82
N GLU A 242 7.01 28.01 21.52
CA GLU A 242 7.31 29.20 20.71
C GLU A 242 6.64 29.09 19.34
N LYS A 243 6.83 27.97 18.63
CA LYS A 243 6.21 27.73 17.32
C LYS A 243 4.69 27.77 17.41
N LYS A 244 4.13 27.16 18.46
CA LYS A 244 2.68 27.11 18.72
C LYS A 244 2.11 28.52 18.89
N MET A 245 2.74 29.33 19.73
CA MET A 245 2.39 30.74 19.94
C MET A 245 2.46 31.54 18.64
N LEU A 246 3.57 31.43 17.90
CA LEU A 246 3.77 32.18 16.67
C LEU A 246 2.76 31.79 15.58
N ALA A 247 2.49 30.49 15.39
CA ALA A 247 1.55 29.99 14.40
C ALA A 247 0.10 30.43 14.71
N GLU A 248 -0.27 30.44 15.99
CA GLU A 248 -1.56 30.96 16.43
C GLU A 248 -1.70 32.45 16.11
N THR A 249 -0.69 33.27 16.45
CA THR A 249 -0.70 34.70 16.12
C THR A 249 -0.75 34.98 14.61
N VAL A 250 0.01 34.23 13.80
CA VAL A 250 -0.08 34.33 12.32
C VAL A 250 -1.50 34.04 11.85
N THR A 251 -2.16 33.04 12.43
CA THR A 251 -3.52 32.69 12.05
C THR A 251 -4.54 33.75 12.44
N ASN A 252 -4.39 34.36 13.62
CA ASN A 252 -5.25 35.47 14.03
C ASN A 252 -5.10 36.68 13.09
N ILE A 253 -3.87 37.08 12.75
CA ILE A 253 -3.60 38.16 11.79
C ILE A 253 -4.26 37.84 10.43
N ARG A 254 -4.16 36.58 9.99
CA ARG A 254 -4.81 36.12 8.76
C ARG A 254 -6.32 36.29 8.84
N MET A 255 -6.97 35.81 9.90
CA MET A 255 -8.42 35.85 10.05
C MET A 255 -8.97 37.26 10.20
N ASP A 256 -8.22 38.16 10.85
CA ASP A 256 -8.63 39.56 11.02
C ASP A 256 -8.54 40.35 9.71
N THR A 257 -7.58 40.00 8.84
CA THR A 257 -7.28 40.80 7.64
C THR A 257 -7.85 40.21 6.34
N PHE A 258 -8.01 38.89 6.25
CA PHE A 258 -8.30 38.19 5.00
C PHE A 258 -9.66 37.51 5.02
N ASP A 259 -10.36 37.61 3.90
CA ASP A 259 -11.61 36.88 3.70
C ASP A 259 -11.34 35.37 3.57
N ASP A 260 -12.35 34.55 3.85
CA ASP A 260 -12.29 33.09 3.79
C ASP A 260 -11.75 32.51 2.46
N TYR A 261 -11.91 33.25 1.36
CA TYR A 261 -11.49 32.85 0.01
C TYR A 261 -10.11 33.40 -0.38
N GLU A 262 -9.47 34.20 0.47
CA GLU A 262 -8.16 34.76 0.20
C GLU A 262 -7.05 33.91 0.84
N VAL A 263 -6.01 33.65 0.04
CA VAL A 263 -4.88 32.81 0.42
C VAL A 263 -3.62 33.65 0.42
N LEU A 264 -2.99 33.74 1.60
CA LEU A 264 -1.68 34.37 1.79
C LEU A 264 -0.61 33.64 0.99
N SER A 265 0.31 34.39 0.39
CA SER A 265 1.48 33.78 -0.26
C SER A 265 2.49 33.27 0.78
N PRO A 266 3.22 32.15 0.49
CA PRO A 266 4.21 31.58 1.41
C PRO A 266 5.30 32.58 1.86
N ASP A 267 5.74 33.45 0.95
CA ASP A 267 6.72 34.51 1.25
C ASP A 267 6.19 35.51 2.27
N THR A 268 4.90 35.82 2.20
CA THR A 268 4.26 36.75 3.11
C THR A 268 4.08 36.14 4.49
N GLU A 269 3.67 34.87 4.57
CA GLU A 269 3.56 34.15 5.82
C GLU A 269 4.92 34.07 6.54
N SER A 270 5.98 33.80 5.78
CA SER A 270 7.36 33.80 6.29
C SER A 270 7.80 35.18 6.80
N GLN A 271 7.41 36.26 6.12
CA GLN A 271 7.70 37.63 6.56
C GLN A 271 6.98 37.96 7.88
N ILE A 272 5.68 37.65 7.98
CA ILE A 272 4.90 37.86 9.22
C ILE A 272 5.56 37.07 10.37
N LEU A 273 5.90 35.80 10.13
CA LEU A 273 6.54 34.95 11.13
C LEU A 273 7.88 35.52 11.61
N SER A 274 8.72 36.02 10.69
CA SER A 274 10.00 36.64 11.03
C SER A 274 9.81 37.87 11.93
N ILE A 275 8.86 38.74 11.58
CA ILE A 275 8.59 39.96 12.34
C ILE A 275 8.04 39.61 13.72
N LEU A 276 7.11 38.66 13.81
CA LEU A 276 6.60 38.17 15.09
C LEU A 276 7.72 37.59 15.96
N LYS A 277 8.64 36.84 15.37
CA LYS A 277 9.78 36.30 16.10
C LYS A 277 10.65 37.41 16.69
N ASP A 278 10.96 38.44 15.91
CA ASP A 278 11.77 39.58 16.37
C ASP A 278 11.03 40.44 17.43
N LEU A 279 9.70 40.52 17.34
CA LEU A 279 8.88 41.27 18.28
C LEU A 279 8.70 40.53 19.62
N LEU A 280 8.40 39.23 19.55
CA LEU A 280 7.93 38.43 20.69
C LEU A 280 9.07 37.68 21.40
N VAL A 281 10.11 37.26 20.67
CA VAL A 281 11.24 36.50 21.24
C VAL A 281 12.43 37.44 21.49
N THR A 282 12.69 37.72 22.77
CA THR A 282 13.72 38.69 23.16
C THR A 282 15.15 38.14 23.13
N SER A 283 15.31 36.86 23.48
CA SER A 283 16.61 36.17 23.49
C SER A 283 16.40 34.65 23.60
N ARG A 284 17.46 33.87 23.42
CA ARG A 284 17.46 32.42 23.62
C ARG A 284 18.45 32.02 24.71
N THR A 285 18.13 30.97 25.45
CA THR A 285 18.97 30.43 26.52
C THR A 285 18.86 28.91 26.57
N THR A 286 19.86 28.23 27.14
CA THR A 286 19.82 26.78 27.32
C THR A 286 19.75 26.44 28.80
N ILE A 287 18.76 25.64 29.18
CA ILE A 287 18.68 25.09 30.54
C ILE A 287 19.36 23.72 30.58
N LYS A 288 20.25 23.51 31.57
CA LYS A 288 21.07 22.29 31.69
C LYS A 288 21.02 21.65 33.08
N GLU A 289 20.77 22.42 34.15
CA GLU A 289 20.85 21.90 35.52
C GLU A 289 19.50 21.78 36.21
N GLN A 290 19.38 20.76 37.08
CA GLN A 290 18.20 20.48 37.90
C GLN A 290 17.93 21.54 38.99
N ARG A 291 18.88 22.47 39.24
CA ARG A 291 18.82 23.47 40.33
C ARG A 291 18.62 24.92 39.85
N ASP A 292 18.09 25.12 38.65
CA ASP A 292 17.79 26.46 38.16
C ASP A 292 16.40 26.94 38.58
N LYS A 293 16.31 28.07 39.29
CA LYS A 293 15.05 28.82 39.51
C LYS A 293 14.34 29.20 38.20
N MET A 294 15.02 29.06 37.06
CA MET A 294 14.46 29.29 35.74
C MET A 294 13.32 28.34 35.40
N TRP A 295 13.33 27.10 35.89
CA TRP A 295 12.30 26.10 35.58
C TRP A 295 10.89 26.57 35.99
N ASP A 296 10.78 27.39 37.04
CA ASP A 296 9.51 27.97 37.51
C ASP A 296 8.98 29.06 36.57
N SER A 297 9.82 29.57 35.67
CA SER A 297 9.46 30.58 34.67
C SER A 297 9.35 29.99 33.26
N VAL A 298 9.52 28.67 33.10
CA VAL A 298 9.25 27.97 31.84
C VAL A 298 7.77 27.58 31.81
N PHE A 299 7.11 27.76 30.67
CA PHE A 299 5.74 27.29 30.47
C PHE A 299 5.68 25.77 30.36
N TRP A 300 4.72 25.18 31.08
CA TRP A 300 4.40 23.76 31.03
C TRP A 300 2.87 23.60 31.02
N ASN A 301 2.36 22.79 30.09
CA ASN A 301 0.93 22.46 30.01
C ASN A 301 0.46 21.63 31.20
N ASP A 302 1.28 20.71 31.68
CA ASP A 302 1.04 19.92 32.88
C ASP A 302 2.33 19.89 33.73
N ASP A 303 2.17 20.26 35.00
CA ASP A 303 3.24 20.39 35.98
C ASP A 303 3.91 19.05 36.33
N ASN A 304 3.30 17.91 35.98
CA ASN A 304 3.79 16.56 36.25
C ASN A 304 4.88 16.08 35.27
N TYR A 305 5.02 16.74 34.11
CA TYR A 305 6.01 16.37 33.09
C TYR A 305 7.20 17.33 33.02
N ARG A 306 7.41 18.12 34.07
CA ARG A 306 8.55 19.03 34.17
C ARG A 306 9.85 18.23 34.31
N PRO A 307 10.84 18.35 33.41
CA PRO A 307 12.03 17.51 33.42
C PRO A 307 12.81 17.49 34.72
N ASP A 308 12.89 18.60 35.47
CA ASP A 308 13.54 18.66 36.78
C ASP A 308 12.77 17.87 37.86
N LYS A 309 11.43 17.95 37.87
CA LYS A 309 10.57 17.15 38.77
C LYS A 309 10.62 15.69 38.38
N THR A 310 10.48 15.37 37.10
CA THR A 310 10.58 14.01 36.56
C THR A 310 11.93 13.38 36.89
N THR A 311 13.02 14.13 36.70
CA THR A 311 14.37 13.70 37.07
C THR A 311 14.49 13.45 38.58
N LYS A 312 13.88 14.32 39.42
CA LYS A 312 13.85 14.13 40.87
C LYS A 312 13.14 12.82 41.22
N THR A 313 11.95 12.59 40.67
CA THR A 313 11.18 11.36 40.88
C THR A 313 11.95 10.11 40.42
N LEU A 314 12.57 10.14 39.24
CA LEU A 314 13.36 9.01 38.74
C LEU A 314 14.59 8.71 39.61
N ASN A 315 15.25 9.75 40.13
CA ASN A 315 16.35 9.58 41.07
C ASN A 315 15.90 9.05 42.44
N GLU A 316 14.71 9.42 42.91
CA GLU A 316 14.11 8.83 44.12
C GLU A 316 13.75 7.35 43.90
N ILE A 317 13.21 7.02 42.72
CA ILE A 317 12.86 5.64 42.34
C ILE A 317 14.12 4.78 42.26
N ILE A 318 15.14 5.19 41.51
CA ILE A 318 16.31 4.34 41.26
C ILE A 318 17.08 4.01 42.54
N ASN A 319 17.13 4.93 43.50
CA ASN A 319 17.78 4.70 44.79
C ASN A 319 17.09 3.62 45.64
N LYS A 320 15.83 3.28 45.35
CA LYS A 320 15.06 2.21 46.02
C LYS A 320 15.13 0.86 45.29
N LEU A 321 15.79 0.80 44.13
CA LEU A 321 15.90 -0.42 43.32
C LEU A 321 17.16 -1.24 43.66
N ASP A 322 17.13 -2.53 43.34
CA ASP A 322 18.31 -3.38 43.41
C ASP A 322 19.26 -3.09 42.25
N THR A 323 20.53 -3.43 42.39
CA THR A 323 21.60 -3.10 41.44
C THR A 323 21.32 -3.57 40.01
N GLU A 324 20.65 -4.72 39.84
CA GLU A 324 20.30 -5.23 38.51
C GLU A 324 19.21 -4.36 37.86
N THR A 325 18.17 -4.02 38.61
CA THR A 325 17.07 -3.18 38.13
C THR A 325 17.49 -1.73 37.93
N GLN A 326 18.38 -1.19 38.78
CA GLN A 326 19.00 0.13 38.59
C GLN A 326 19.72 0.21 37.25
N LYS A 327 20.55 -0.79 36.94
CA LYS A 327 21.30 -0.84 35.68
C LYS A 327 20.36 -0.88 34.47
N LYS A 328 19.32 -1.71 34.52
CA LYS A 328 18.33 -1.78 33.43
C LYS A 328 17.58 -0.47 33.23
N LEU A 329 17.13 0.16 34.32
CA LEU A 329 16.44 1.46 34.25
C LEU A 329 17.38 2.56 33.71
N ALA A 330 18.64 2.61 34.17
CA ALA A 330 19.63 3.56 33.65
C ALA A 330 19.93 3.33 32.15
N ASP A 331 20.07 2.06 31.73
CA ASP A 331 20.33 1.70 30.34
C ASP A 331 19.21 2.15 29.39
N MET A 332 17.97 2.25 29.87
CA MET A 332 16.83 2.77 29.08
C MET A 332 16.92 4.27 28.77
N PHE A 333 17.71 5.04 29.52
CA PHE A 333 17.83 6.50 29.39
C PHE A 333 19.21 6.97 28.89
N LYS A 334 20.09 6.04 28.48
CA LYS A 334 21.36 6.39 27.83
C LYS A 334 21.16 6.88 26.40
N THR A 335 21.90 7.93 26.02
CA THR A 335 21.87 8.53 24.68
C THR A 335 22.46 7.62 23.60
N ARG A 336 21.99 7.81 22.35
CA ARG A 336 22.32 6.97 21.18
C ARG A 336 23.83 6.91 20.85
N GLU A 337 24.61 7.92 21.24
CA GLU A 337 26.08 7.92 21.09
C GLU A 337 26.78 6.81 21.89
N ASN A 338 26.19 6.33 23.00
CA ASN A 338 26.72 5.19 23.75
C ASN A 338 26.24 3.83 23.22
N LYS A 339 25.33 3.78 22.23
CA LYS A 339 24.88 2.51 21.62
C LYS A 339 25.88 1.92 20.63
N GLU A 340 26.80 2.71 20.07
CA GLU A 340 27.82 2.20 19.13
C GLU A 340 28.90 1.33 19.79
N ARG A 341 28.95 1.30 21.14
CA ARG A 341 29.88 0.44 21.90
C ARG A 341 29.27 -0.87 22.40
N ILE A 342 27.97 -1.10 22.19
CA ILE A 342 27.30 -2.33 22.61
C ILE A 342 26.86 -3.08 21.35
N GLN A 343 27.54 -4.20 21.11
CA GLN A 343 27.21 -5.24 20.15
C GLN A 343 25.69 -5.39 19.94
N HIS A 344 25.26 -5.40 18.67
CA HIS A 344 23.92 -5.73 18.17
C HIS A 344 23.12 -6.63 19.13
N ASN A 345 22.20 -6.04 19.91
CA ASN A 345 21.02 -6.69 20.51
C ASN A 345 20.11 -5.77 21.35
N PHE A 346 20.22 -4.44 21.28
CA PHE A 346 19.31 -3.54 22.01
C PHE A 346 18.64 -2.52 21.08
N ASP A 347 17.79 -3.06 20.19
CA ASP A 347 16.82 -2.27 19.45
C ASP A 347 15.79 -1.66 20.40
N SER A 348 15.40 -0.43 20.06
CA SER A 348 14.37 0.34 20.72
C SER A 348 13.04 -0.42 20.82
N ASN A 349 12.38 -0.32 21.97
CA ASN A 349 10.98 -0.71 22.24
C ASN A 349 10.71 -2.18 22.60
N ASN A 350 11.51 -2.79 23.47
CA ASN A 350 11.00 -3.95 24.19
C ASN A 350 10.01 -3.47 25.27
N TRP A 351 8.73 -3.34 24.91
CA TRP A 351 7.63 -3.08 25.85
C TRP A 351 7.70 -4.04 27.04
N ALA A 352 8.19 -5.28 26.83
CA ALA A 352 8.40 -6.26 27.89
C ALA A 352 9.39 -5.82 28.97
N ASP A 353 10.44 -5.05 28.64
CA ASP A 353 11.38 -4.53 29.63
C ASP A 353 10.78 -3.36 30.41
N VAL A 354 10.01 -2.48 29.75
CA VAL A 354 9.25 -1.40 30.41
C VAL A 354 8.22 -1.99 31.37
N ASP A 355 7.41 -2.93 30.89
CA ASP A 355 6.36 -3.62 31.65
C ASP A 355 6.92 -4.33 32.90
N ARG A 356 8.03 -5.08 32.72
CA ARG A 356 8.69 -5.81 33.80
C ARG A 356 9.30 -4.87 34.83
N ILE A 357 9.96 -3.80 34.40
CA ILE A 357 10.59 -2.82 35.30
C ILE A 357 9.54 -2.01 36.06
N SER A 358 8.47 -1.59 35.38
CA SER A 358 7.34 -0.89 36.02
C SER A 358 6.65 -1.77 37.06
N SER A 359 6.46 -3.07 36.79
CA SER A 359 5.92 -4.01 37.79
C SER A 359 6.80 -4.09 39.05
N VAL A 360 8.12 -4.14 38.88
CA VAL A 360 9.08 -4.17 40.00
C VAL A 360 9.08 -2.85 40.78
N ILE A 361 9.04 -1.71 40.08
CA ILE A 361 9.01 -0.39 40.68
C ILE A 361 7.73 -0.19 41.50
N SER A 362 6.55 -0.45 40.91
CA SER A 362 5.27 -0.34 41.63
C SER A 362 5.23 -1.28 42.83
N GLY A 363 5.67 -2.53 42.68
CA GLY A 363 5.70 -3.49 43.79
C GLY A 363 6.62 -3.06 44.95
N LYS A 364 7.74 -2.39 44.67
CA LYS A 364 8.64 -1.87 45.71
C LYS A 364 8.12 -0.60 46.37
N LEU A 365 7.53 0.30 45.58
CA LEU A 365 6.95 1.56 46.10
C LEU A 365 5.74 1.29 47.01
N SER A 366 4.94 0.26 46.74
CA SER A 366 3.82 -0.15 47.60
C SER A 366 4.25 -0.73 48.95
N ASN A 367 5.50 -1.19 49.09
CA ASN A 367 6.04 -1.81 50.32
C ASN A 367 6.86 -0.84 51.19
N ASP A 368 7.02 0.42 50.77
CA ASP A 368 7.80 1.42 51.49
C ASP A 368 6.95 2.09 52.59
N SER A 369 7.36 1.92 53.85
CA SER A 369 6.57 2.32 55.03
C SER A 369 6.62 3.81 55.37
N ASP A 370 7.41 4.62 54.64
CA ASP A 370 7.83 5.96 55.09
C ASP A 370 7.24 7.14 54.27
N SER A 371 6.17 6.93 53.51
CA SER A 371 5.51 8.00 52.73
C SER A 371 4.07 8.21 53.20
N SER A 372 3.80 9.39 53.75
CA SER A 372 2.48 9.85 54.24
C SER A 372 1.48 10.17 53.12
N ARG A 373 1.64 9.60 51.92
CA ARG A 373 0.67 9.64 50.83
C ARG A 373 0.52 8.23 50.27
N ARG A 374 -0.43 7.47 50.82
CA ARG A 374 -0.88 6.20 50.21
C ARG A 374 -1.83 6.52 49.06
N ASP A 375 -1.28 6.90 47.93
CA ASP A 375 -1.92 6.58 46.66
C ASP A 375 -1.12 5.39 46.11
N GLU A 376 -1.76 4.25 45.92
CA GLU A 376 -1.12 3.09 45.27
C GLU A 376 -0.61 3.55 43.90
N ILE A 377 0.72 3.65 43.74
CA ILE A 377 1.31 4.04 42.45
C ILE A 377 1.09 2.88 41.48
N LEU A 378 0.10 3.04 40.60
CA LEU A 378 -0.26 2.01 39.62
C LEU A 378 0.90 1.76 38.66
N LYS A 379 1.04 0.52 38.22
CA LYS A 379 2.04 0.11 37.22
C LYS A 379 1.97 1.00 35.96
N GLU A 380 0.75 1.32 35.54
CA GLU A 380 0.47 2.16 34.38
C GLU A 380 1.04 3.57 34.54
N ASP A 381 1.02 4.14 35.76
CA ASP A 381 1.59 5.45 36.03
C ASP A 381 3.12 5.44 35.92
N VAL A 382 3.76 4.34 36.34
CA VAL A 382 5.21 4.15 36.20
C VAL A 382 5.60 3.92 34.75
N GLU A 383 4.84 3.11 34.01
CA GLU A 383 5.06 2.91 32.57
C GLU A 383 4.97 4.23 31.82
N LYS A 384 3.92 5.01 32.10
CA LYS A 384 3.72 6.33 31.52
C LYS A 384 4.86 7.28 31.86
N LEU A 385 5.26 7.36 33.13
CA LEU A 385 6.40 8.17 33.58
C LEU A 385 7.68 7.82 32.83
N ILE A 386 8.02 6.53 32.74
CA ILE A 386 9.23 6.07 32.05
C ILE A 386 9.16 6.39 30.56
N GLN A 387 8.02 6.16 29.92
CA GLN A 387 7.88 6.33 28.48
C GLN A 387 7.92 7.80 28.07
N GLU A 388 7.18 8.67 28.78
CA GLU A 388 7.04 10.08 28.43
C GLU A 388 8.30 10.90 28.80
N SER A 389 9.05 10.47 29.82
CA SER A 389 10.27 11.17 30.26
C SER A 389 11.50 10.95 29.37
N ARG A 390 11.55 9.87 28.56
CA ARG A 390 12.70 9.52 27.71
C ARG A 390 13.14 10.63 26.75
N ASN A 391 12.21 11.45 26.30
CA ASN A 391 12.52 12.54 25.37
C ASN A 391 13.19 13.74 26.06
N GLN A 392 13.04 13.87 27.38
CA GLN A 392 13.42 15.07 28.13
C GLN A 392 14.43 14.82 29.26
N VAL A 393 14.68 13.54 29.60
CA VAL A 393 15.61 13.10 30.66
C VAL A 393 16.64 12.13 30.08
N GLU A 394 17.87 12.16 30.61
CA GLU A 394 18.94 11.22 30.30
C GLU A 394 19.68 10.75 31.55
N TRP A 395 20.39 9.63 31.44
CA TRP A 395 21.29 9.13 32.47
C TRP A 395 22.72 9.65 32.22
N ASP A 396 23.26 10.46 33.14
CA ASP A 396 24.60 11.08 32.98
C ASP A 396 25.77 10.14 33.34
N GLY A 397 25.47 8.95 33.87
CA GLY A 397 26.44 8.00 34.39
C GLY A 397 26.25 7.71 35.87
N GLU A 398 25.76 8.69 36.64
CA GLU A 398 25.56 8.59 38.08
C GLU A 398 24.10 8.79 38.50
N ARG A 399 23.37 9.67 37.79
CA ARG A 399 21.98 10.02 38.09
C ARG A 399 21.22 10.41 36.83
N PHE A 400 19.90 10.45 36.95
CA PHE A 400 19.07 11.08 35.92
C PHE A 400 19.31 12.60 35.95
N VAL A 401 19.38 13.22 34.77
CA VAL A 401 19.46 14.66 34.56
C VAL A 401 18.54 15.09 33.42
N PRO A 402 17.99 16.33 33.45
CA PRO A 402 17.27 16.86 32.29
C PRO A 402 18.20 16.99 31.09
N LYS A 403 17.70 16.64 29.90
CA LYS A 403 18.42 16.90 28.65
C LYS A 403 18.56 18.41 28.43
N PRO A 404 19.67 18.89 27.87
CA PRO A 404 19.81 20.30 27.50
C PRO A 404 18.69 20.75 26.56
N MET A 405 17.95 21.79 26.93
CA MET A 405 16.87 22.34 26.12
C MET A 405 17.09 23.81 25.82
N GLN A 406 16.89 24.18 24.56
CA GLN A 406 16.84 25.57 24.14
C GLN A 406 15.48 26.17 24.46
N LEU A 407 15.50 27.35 25.09
CA LEU A 407 14.34 28.08 25.52
C LEU A 407 14.35 29.49 24.93
N SER A 408 13.17 29.97 24.57
CA SER A 408 12.95 31.30 24.02
C SER A 408 12.36 32.21 25.09
N ARG A 409 13.03 33.32 25.36
CA ARG A 409 12.63 34.29 26.39
C ARG A 409 11.58 35.24 25.83
N ILE A 410 10.43 35.29 26.50
CA ILE A 410 9.31 36.17 26.16
C ILE A 410 9.14 37.23 27.25
N ASN A 411 9.00 38.49 26.85
CA ASN A 411 8.75 39.60 27.78
C ASN A 411 7.25 39.85 27.89
N LEU A 412 6.61 39.27 28.91
CA LEU A 412 5.17 39.41 29.17
C LEU A 412 4.77 40.85 29.51
N ALA A 413 5.68 41.68 30.03
CA ALA A 413 5.36 43.07 30.36
C ALA A 413 4.95 43.87 29.10
N LYS A 414 5.54 43.55 27.93
CA LYS A 414 5.17 44.16 26.64
C LYS A 414 3.74 43.86 26.21
N PHE A 415 3.13 42.79 26.71
CA PHE A 415 1.75 42.42 26.38
C PHE A 415 0.72 43.06 27.32
N ARG A 416 1.16 43.57 28.47
CA ARG A 416 0.30 44.22 29.47
C ARG A 416 0.15 45.73 29.21
N ASP A 417 1.18 46.34 28.65
CA ASP A 417 1.19 47.74 28.27
C ASP A 417 1.03 47.87 26.75
N SER A 418 -0.22 48.01 26.30
CA SER A 418 -0.55 48.18 24.88
C SER A 418 0.10 49.43 24.25
N GLN A 419 0.48 50.43 25.06
CA GLN A 419 1.20 51.62 24.56
C GLN A 419 2.68 51.32 24.28
N SER A 420 3.25 50.30 24.91
CA SER A 420 4.63 49.85 24.67
C SER A 420 4.76 48.96 23.42
N PHE A 421 3.66 48.38 22.96
CA PHE A 421 3.62 47.57 21.76
C PHE A 421 3.39 48.45 20.54
N GLN A 422 4.44 48.68 19.76
CA GLN A 422 4.32 49.44 18.53
C GLN A 422 3.82 48.55 17.40
N ASP A 423 2.67 48.90 16.83
CA ASP A 423 2.12 48.21 15.65
C ASP A 423 3.12 48.17 14.48
N ARG A 424 3.02 47.11 13.67
CA ARG A 424 3.81 46.96 12.45
C ARG A 424 2.88 46.86 11.24
N ASN A 425 2.94 47.86 10.38
CA ASN A 425 2.20 47.86 9.12
C ASN A 425 2.99 47.12 8.04
N LEU A 426 2.34 46.20 7.35
CA LEU A 426 2.95 45.34 6.35
C LEU A 426 2.13 45.35 5.07
N ARG A 427 2.82 45.33 3.93
CA ARG A 427 2.19 45.07 2.64
C ARG A 427 2.32 43.58 2.35
N VAL A 428 1.18 42.93 2.21
CA VAL A 428 1.05 41.47 2.15
C VAL A 428 0.52 41.04 0.79
N ARG A 429 1.08 39.95 0.25
CA ARG A 429 0.67 39.38 -1.04
C ARG A 429 -0.27 38.20 -0.84
N TYR A 430 -1.35 38.18 -1.60
CA TYR A 430 -2.36 37.13 -1.56
C TYR A 430 -2.93 36.81 -2.93
N THR A 431 -3.73 35.75 -2.98
CA THR A 431 -4.49 35.32 -4.15
C THR A 431 -5.91 34.99 -3.73
N SER A 432 -6.91 35.37 -4.52
CA SER A 432 -8.32 35.05 -4.25
C SER A 432 -8.71 33.75 -4.95
N ALA A 433 -9.35 32.85 -4.22
CA ALA A 433 -9.93 31.63 -4.75
C ALA A 433 -11.19 31.95 -5.57
N GLU A 434 -11.35 31.27 -6.69
CA GLU A 434 -12.50 31.36 -7.57
C GLU A 434 -13.73 30.65 -7.01
N LEU A 435 -13.48 29.53 -6.32
CA LEU A 435 -14.51 28.69 -5.74
C LEU A 435 -14.02 28.19 -4.39
N SER A 436 -14.97 27.94 -3.50
CA SER A 436 -14.72 27.21 -2.26
C SER A 436 -15.74 26.09 -2.11
N ALA A 437 -15.29 24.93 -1.63
CA ALA A 437 -16.18 23.86 -1.22
C ALA A 437 -15.85 23.46 0.22
N PRO A 438 -16.84 23.32 1.11
CA PRO A 438 -16.62 22.66 2.39
C PRO A 438 -16.21 21.21 2.14
N ILE A 439 -15.38 20.66 3.04
CA ILE A 439 -15.15 19.21 3.02
C ILE A 439 -16.44 18.53 3.47
N LYS A 440 -16.97 17.66 2.60
CA LYS A 440 -18.21 16.94 2.84
C LYS A 440 -17.88 15.52 3.25
N PHE A 441 -18.71 14.91 4.08
CA PHE A 441 -18.64 13.49 4.39
C PHE A 441 -20.06 12.97 4.53
N VAL A 442 -20.26 11.72 4.15
CA VAL A 442 -21.57 11.08 4.25
C VAL A 442 -21.60 10.32 5.58
N GLU A 443 -22.35 10.85 6.56
CA GLU A 443 -22.51 10.28 7.91
C GLU A 443 -23.03 8.85 7.90
N HIS A 444 -23.72 8.49 6.82
CA HIS A 444 -24.26 7.19 6.59
C HIS A 444 -23.82 6.71 5.21
N ALA A 445 -22.79 5.86 5.18
CA ALA A 445 -22.75 4.82 4.15
C ALA A 445 -23.88 3.79 4.36
N GLU A 446 -25.01 4.18 4.95
CA GLU A 446 -26.27 3.62 4.51
C GLU A 446 -26.44 4.13 3.09
N LEU A 447 -26.07 3.26 2.15
CA LEU A 447 -26.85 3.04 0.95
C LEU A 447 -28.02 4.01 0.87
N THR A 448 -28.04 4.86 -0.14
CA THR A 448 -29.33 5.34 -0.63
C THR A 448 -30.04 4.08 -1.16
N VAL A 449 -30.74 3.37 -0.26
CA VAL A 449 -31.43 2.06 -0.38
C VAL A 449 -32.59 2.12 -1.39
N THR A 450 -32.57 3.04 -2.35
CA THR A 450 -33.55 3.07 -3.43
C THR A 450 -32.93 2.79 -4.79
N GLY A 451 -31.67 3.15 -5.03
CA GLY A 451 -30.99 2.82 -6.28
C GLY A 451 -30.27 1.47 -6.19
N GLU A 452 -29.32 1.39 -5.26
CA GLU A 452 -28.47 0.21 -5.08
C GLU A 452 -29.24 -0.97 -4.50
N TRP A 453 -30.21 -0.75 -3.61
CA TRP A 453 -31.09 -1.81 -3.13
C TRP A 453 -32.01 -2.36 -4.21
N ASN A 454 -32.55 -1.50 -5.09
CA ASN A 454 -33.38 -1.99 -6.20
C ASN A 454 -32.53 -2.76 -7.20
N ASN A 455 -31.32 -2.29 -7.50
CA ASN A 455 -30.39 -3.02 -8.37
C ASN A 455 -29.94 -4.34 -7.73
N LEU A 456 -29.60 -4.35 -6.43
CA LEU A 456 -29.30 -5.57 -5.67
C LEU A 456 -30.50 -6.50 -5.55
N LYS A 457 -31.73 -5.98 -5.45
CA LYS A 457 -32.97 -6.75 -5.41
C LYS A 457 -33.26 -7.38 -6.76
N ASP A 458 -33.01 -6.67 -7.86
CA ASP A 458 -33.15 -7.17 -9.22
C ASP A 458 -32.06 -8.20 -9.54
N GLU A 459 -30.82 -7.97 -9.12
CA GLU A 459 -29.73 -8.95 -9.20
C GLU A 459 -30.00 -10.18 -8.33
N LEU A 460 -30.52 -10.01 -7.11
CA LEU A 460 -30.89 -11.11 -6.23
C LEU A 460 -32.08 -11.90 -6.80
N LYS A 461 -33.05 -11.23 -7.43
CA LYS A 461 -34.17 -11.87 -8.12
C LYS A 461 -33.68 -12.68 -9.32
N ALA A 462 -32.82 -12.10 -10.16
CA ALA A 462 -32.20 -12.80 -11.29
C ALA A 462 -31.36 -14.00 -10.81
N THR A 463 -30.62 -13.84 -9.71
CA THR A 463 -29.83 -14.92 -9.09
C THR A 463 -30.74 -16.02 -8.54
N THR A 464 -31.88 -15.66 -7.94
CA THR A 464 -32.88 -16.61 -7.42
C THR A 464 -33.57 -17.37 -8.56
N GLU A 465 -33.88 -16.72 -9.67
CA GLU A 465 -34.42 -17.36 -10.87
C GLU A 465 -33.40 -18.32 -11.51
N LEU A 466 -32.14 -17.90 -11.60
CA LEU A 466 -31.05 -18.74 -12.09
C LEU A 466 -30.81 -19.95 -11.18
N LEU A 467 -30.89 -19.75 -9.86
CA LEU A 467 -30.79 -20.83 -8.87
C LEU A 467 -31.95 -21.81 -9.01
N ASN A 468 -33.19 -21.34 -9.18
CA ASN A 468 -34.35 -22.21 -9.40
C ASN A 468 -34.23 -23.02 -10.71
N ILE A 469 -33.74 -22.41 -11.79
CA ILE A 469 -33.44 -23.13 -13.04
C ILE A 469 -32.38 -24.21 -12.78
N THR A 470 -31.32 -23.87 -12.04
CA THR A 470 -30.24 -24.81 -11.69
C THR A 470 -30.75 -25.97 -10.83
N VAL A 471 -31.57 -25.69 -9.82
CA VAL A 471 -32.19 -26.71 -8.96
C VAL A 471 -33.10 -27.62 -9.78
N ASN A 472 -33.93 -27.07 -10.66
CA ASN A 472 -34.80 -27.87 -11.53
C ASN A 472 -34.00 -28.76 -12.49
N ASN A 473 -32.90 -28.23 -13.05
CA ASN A 473 -31.99 -29.02 -13.88
C ASN A 473 -31.32 -30.14 -13.07
N LEU A 474 -30.89 -29.87 -11.84
CA LEU A 474 -30.31 -30.88 -10.94
C LEU A 474 -31.33 -31.97 -10.57
N VAL A 475 -32.59 -31.60 -10.30
CA VAL A 475 -33.68 -32.56 -10.06
C VAL A 475 -33.90 -33.45 -11.28
N LYS A 476 -33.87 -32.88 -12.49
CA LYS A 476 -34.01 -33.63 -13.73
C LYS A 476 -32.84 -34.59 -13.95
N ILE A 477 -31.60 -34.12 -13.76
CA ILE A 477 -30.38 -34.95 -13.83
C ILE A 477 -30.45 -36.09 -12.80
N ASN A 478 -30.92 -35.81 -11.58
CA ASN A 478 -31.05 -36.84 -10.55
C ASN A 478 -32.09 -37.90 -10.90
N ALA A 479 -33.20 -37.51 -11.55
CA ALA A 479 -34.19 -38.46 -12.06
C ALA A 479 -33.62 -39.31 -13.20
N GLU A 480 -32.88 -38.71 -14.14
CA GLU A 480 -32.17 -39.43 -15.21
C GLU A 480 -31.12 -40.39 -14.64
N LEU A 481 -30.35 -39.96 -13.64
CA LEU A 481 -29.35 -40.80 -12.96
C LEU A 481 -30.00 -41.98 -12.23
N SER A 482 -31.16 -41.78 -11.62
CA SER A 482 -31.95 -42.86 -11.00
C SER A 482 -32.42 -43.89 -12.03
N ASN A 483 -32.87 -43.43 -13.20
CA ASN A 483 -33.25 -44.32 -14.31
C ASN A 483 -32.05 -45.11 -14.84
N VAL A 484 -30.90 -44.46 -15.05
CA VAL A 484 -29.66 -45.12 -15.47
C VAL A 484 -29.22 -46.17 -14.44
N LYS A 485 -29.32 -45.86 -13.14
CA LYS A 485 -29.01 -46.81 -12.06
C LYS A 485 -29.93 -48.04 -12.12
N SER A 486 -31.23 -47.83 -12.35
CA SER A 486 -32.19 -48.93 -12.50
C SER A 486 -31.85 -49.82 -13.70
N ASP A 487 -31.58 -49.22 -14.86
CA ASP A 487 -31.19 -49.93 -16.09
C ASP A 487 -29.91 -50.73 -15.91
N LEU A 488 -28.89 -50.15 -15.26
CA LEU A 488 -27.63 -50.84 -14.99
C LEU A 488 -27.82 -52.00 -14.02
N THR A 489 -28.69 -51.84 -13.02
CA THR A 489 -29.04 -52.90 -12.07
C THR A 489 -29.73 -54.06 -12.78
N ASN A 490 -30.68 -53.77 -13.66
CA ASN A 490 -31.39 -54.79 -14.44
C ASN A 490 -30.46 -55.53 -15.41
N LYS A 491 -29.54 -54.81 -16.08
CA LYS A 491 -28.52 -55.43 -16.95
C LYS A 491 -27.54 -56.30 -16.16
N LEU A 492 -27.14 -55.87 -14.97
CA LEU A 492 -26.26 -56.66 -14.09
C LEU A 492 -26.94 -57.96 -13.65
N GLU A 493 -28.21 -57.89 -13.26
CA GLU A 493 -28.99 -59.07 -12.87
C GLU A 493 -29.20 -60.02 -14.06
N GLY A 494 -29.46 -59.49 -15.26
CA GLY A 494 -29.51 -60.29 -16.49
C GLY A 494 -28.19 -61.01 -16.78
N THR A 495 -27.07 -60.30 -16.67
CA THR A 495 -25.73 -60.87 -16.88
C THR A 495 -25.41 -61.94 -15.85
N LYS A 496 -25.79 -61.74 -14.59
CA LYS A 496 -25.62 -62.72 -13.51
C LYS A 496 -26.39 -64.01 -13.80
N LYS A 497 -27.63 -63.91 -14.28
CA LYS A 497 -28.45 -65.09 -14.64
C LYS A 497 -27.85 -65.87 -15.80
N GLU A 498 -27.37 -65.19 -16.84
CA GLU A 498 -26.70 -65.85 -17.97
C GLU A 498 -25.38 -66.51 -17.53
N LEU A 499 -24.60 -65.86 -16.66
CA LEU A 499 -23.38 -66.47 -16.10
C LEU A 499 -23.69 -67.75 -15.31
N GLU A 500 -24.76 -67.74 -14.49
CA GLU A 500 -25.15 -68.93 -13.71
C GLU A 500 -25.62 -70.08 -14.63
N LYS A 501 -26.39 -69.78 -15.69
CA LYS A 501 -26.73 -70.79 -16.71
C LYS A 501 -25.48 -71.37 -17.37
N THR A 502 -24.52 -70.51 -17.72
CA THR A 502 -23.26 -70.94 -18.35
C THR A 502 -22.45 -71.85 -17.43
N LYS A 503 -22.42 -71.52 -16.13
CA LYS A 503 -21.78 -72.35 -15.09
C LYS A 503 -22.44 -73.72 -14.98
N ILE A 504 -23.78 -73.80 -14.95
CA ILE A 504 -24.51 -75.08 -14.91
C ILE A 504 -24.17 -75.93 -16.15
N ASN A 505 -24.22 -75.35 -17.35
CA ASN A 505 -23.87 -76.06 -18.59
C ASN A 505 -22.42 -76.59 -18.57
N LEU A 506 -21.48 -75.82 -18.01
CA LEU A 506 -20.09 -76.25 -17.84
C LEU A 506 -19.95 -77.39 -16.83
N GLU A 507 -20.70 -77.37 -15.73
CA GLU A 507 -20.74 -78.47 -14.75
C GLU A 507 -21.32 -79.75 -15.35
N GLU A 508 -22.40 -79.66 -16.14
CA GLU A 508 -22.96 -80.79 -16.89
C GLU A 508 -21.97 -81.36 -17.91
N THR A 509 -21.31 -80.48 -18.67
CA THR A 509 -20.30 -80.88 -19.66
C THR A 509 -19.12 -81.60 -18.97
N ARG A 510 -18.68 -81.08 -17.83
CA ARG A 510 -17.64 -81.69 -16.99
C ARG A 510 -18.05 -83.08 -16.49
N ALA A 511 -19.30 -83.22 -16.02
CA ALA A 511 -19.82 -84.51 -15.57
C ALA A 511 -19.86 -85.53 -16.72
N ASN A 512 -20.33 -85.12 -17.90
CA ASN A 512 -20.38 -85.98 -19.08
C ASN A 512 -18.98 -86.44 -19.53
N LEU A 513 -18.02 -85.51 -19.61
CA LEU A 513 -16.61 -85.81 -19.90
C LEU A 513 -16.01 -86.79 -18.87
N SER A 514 -16.35 -86.64 -17.59
CA SER A 514 -15.89 -87.56 -16.54
C SER A 514 -16.47 -88.97 -16.72
N THR A 515 -17.72 -89.09 -17.14
CA THR A 515 -18.35 -90.39 -17.46
C THR A 515 -17.69 -91.04 -18.66
N GLN A 516 -17.52 -90.30 -19.76
CA GLN A 516 -16.84 -90.80 -20.97
C GLN A 516 -15.40 -91.22 -20.68
N LEU A 517 -14.68 -90.49 -19.82
CA LEU A 517 -13.34 -90.85 -19.39
C LEU A 517 -13.33 -92.17 -18.61
N ASN A 518 -14.31 -92.40 -17.74
CA ASN A 518 -14.43 -93.64 -16.99
C ASN A 518 -14.82 -94.83 -17.89
N GLU A 519 -15.71 -94.64 -18.84
CA GLU A 519 -16.06 -95.65 -19.86
C GLU A 519 -14.83 -96.03 -20.68
N THR A 520 -14.12 -95.03 -21.22
CA THR A 520 -12.86 -95.23 -21.97
C THR A 520 -11.81 -95.95 -21.12
N LYS A 521 -11.69 -95.59 -19.83
CA LYS A 521 -10.79 -96.26 -18.88
C LYS A 521 -11.17 -97.73 -18.68
N GLN A 522 -12.46 -98.06 -18.58
CA GLN A 522 -12.94 -99.44 -18.46
C GLN A 522 -12.68 -100.25 -19.75
N GLU A 523 -12.91 -99.67 -20.93
CA GLU A 523 -12.57 -100.30 -22.20
C GLU A 523 -11.06 -100.56 -22.32
N LEU A 524 -10.23 -99.62 -21.88
CA LEU A 524 -8.77 -99.80 -21.81
C LEU A 524 -8.37 -100.91 -20.84
N LEU A 525 -9.03 -101.03 -19.69
CA LEU A 525 -8.80 -102.11 -18.74
C LEU A 525 -9.21 -103.48 -19.29
N LYS A 526 -10.33 -103.53 -20.02
CA LYS A 526 -10.80 -104.74 -20.71
C LYS A 526 -9.82 -105.16 -21.82
N THR A 527 -9.41 -104.19 -22.66
CA THR A 527 -8.41 -104.41 -23.70
C THR A 527 -7.08 -104.86 -23.12
N ARG A 528 -6.66 -104.28 -21.99
CA ARG A 528 -5.48 -104.73 -21.23
C ARG A 528 -5.66 -106.17 -20.76
N ALA A 529 -6.79 -106.54 -20.17
CA ALA A 529 -7.04 -107.91 -19.74
C ALA A 529 -7.05 -108.91 -20.91
N ASP A 530 -7.63 -108.54 -22.06
CA ASP A 530 -7.59 -109.36 -23.27
C ASP A 530 -6.16 -109.52 -23.82
N LEU A 531 -5.35 -108.46 -23.75
CA LEU A 531 -3.92 -108.51 -24.06
C LEU A 531 -3.17 -109.39 -23.05
N THR A 532 -3.46 -109.31 -21.75
CA THR A 532 -2.87 -110.17 -20.72
C THR A 532 -3.24 -111.63 -20.95
N ASN A 533 -4.49 -111.94 -21.29
CA ASN A 533 -4.92 -113.30 -21.61
C ASN A 533 -4.22 -113.83 -22.88
N LYS A 534 -4.01 -112.97 -23.89
CA LYS A 534 -3.21 -113.31 -25.07
C LYS A 534 -1.74 -113.47 -24.74
N ASP A 535 -1.20 -112.66 -23.84
CA ASP A 535 0.17 -112.75 -23.34
C ASP A 535 0.34 -114.03 -22.50
N ASP A 536 -0.66 -114.42 -21.71
CA ASP A 536 -0.71 -115.70 -21.01
C ASP A 536 -0.77 -116.87 -22.00
N ASP A 537 -1.60 -116.81 -23.05
CA ASP A 537 -1.61 -117.79 -24.16
C ASP A 537 -0.23 -117.89 -24.84
N LEU A 538 0.38 -116.73 -25.14
CA LEU A 538 1.73 -116.63 -25.69
C LEU A 538 2.78 -117.15 -24.72
N SER A 539 2.61 -116.93 -23.41
CA SER A 539 3.46 -117.38 -22.32
C SER A 539 3.32 -118.88 -22.08
N THR A 540 2.15 -119.49 -22.28
CA THR A 540 1.99 -120.95 -22.36
C THR A 540 2.73 -121.51 -23.58
N LYS A 541 2.64 -120.86 -24.74
CA LYS A 541 3.40 -121.24 -25.95
C LYS A 541 4.91 -121.04 -25.78
N ILE A 542 5.34 -120.01 -25.06
CA ILE A 542 6.74 -119.75 -24.71
C ILE A 542 7.22 -120.70 -23.61
N LYS A 543 6.37 -121.11 -22.65
CA LYS A 543 6.70 -122.16 -21.66
C LYS A 543 6.79 -123.56 -22.27
N GLU A 544 6.11 -123.82 -23.39
CA GLU A 544 6.39 -124.99 -24.24
C GLU A 544 7.72 -124.87 -25.01
N HIS A 545 8.23 -123.66 -25.25
CA HIS A 545 9.45 -123.42 -26.03
C HIS A 545 10.71 -123.15 -25.17
N GLU A 546 10.57 -122.67 -23.93
CA GLU A 546 11.67 -122.14 -23.12
C GLU A 546 11.66 -122.62 -21.66
N LEU A 547 11.09 -123.81 -21.39
CA LEU A 547 11.70 -124.73 -20.40
C LEU A 547 13.00 -125.33 -20.98
N LYS A 548 13.91 -124.41 -21.34
CA LYS A 548 15.32 -124.67 -21.60
C LYS A 548 16.24 -123.67 -20.91
N VAL A 549 15.74 -122.53 -20.42
CA VAL A 549 16.57 -121.59 -19.65
C VAL A 549 15.68 -120.79 -18.69
N ALA A 550 15.42 -121.36 -17.51
CA ALA A 550 14.82 -120.65 -16.39
C ALA A 550 15.93 -120.13 -15.45
N GLU A 551 15.64 -118.96 -14.86
CA GLU A 551 16.12 -118.49 -13.55
C GLU A 551 17.58 -118.02 -13.40
N GLU A 552 17.77 -116.69 -13.24
CA GLU A 552 17.87 -116.00 -11.94
C GLU A 552 18.02 -114.48 -12.17
N ASN A 553 16.92 -113.73 -12.04
CA ASN A 553 16.57 -112.85 -10.90
C ASN A 553 17.38 -111.54 -10.82
N LEU A 554 16.80 -110.38 -11.13
CA LEU A 554 15.75 -109.62 -10.41
C LEU A 554 16.32 -108.57 -9.45
N SER A 555 15.79 -107.35 -9.63
CA SER A 555 15.62 -106.26 -8.68
C SER A 555 16.60 -105.10 -8.80
N THR A 556 16.09 -103.99 -9.30
CA THR A 556 15.82 -102.82 -8.45
C THR A 556 14.86 -101.94 -9.23
N VAL A 557 13.57 -102.01 -8.88
CA VAL A 557 12.97 -101.00 -8.00
C VAL A 557 12.86 -99.70 -8.80
N LYS A 558 11.71 -99.50 -9.47
CA LYS A 558 10.53 -98.84 -8.89
C LYS A 558 10.94 -97.61 -8.11
N GLU A 559 10.23 -96.53 -8.37
CA GLU A 559 10.38 -95.23 -7.73
C GLU A 559 11.40 -94.33 -8.46
N ILE A 560 11.07 -93.10 -8.82
CA ILE A 560 10.00 -92.26 -8.29
C ILE A 560 9.80 -91.15 -9.33
N PHE A 561 8.54 -91.00 -9.72
CA PHE A 561 7.94 -89.67 -9.80
C PHE A 561 8.72 -88.63 -10.62
N TYR A 562 8.64 -88.79 -11.94
CA TYR A 562 8.73 -87.69 -12.91
C TYR A 562 7.54 -86.73 -12.66
N VAL A 563 7.65 -86.03 -11.54
CA VAL A 563 6.88 -84.87 -11.13
C VAL A 563 7.12 -83.80 -12.19
N LEU A 564 6.15 -83.71 -13.08
CA LEU A 564 5.45 -82.47 -13.42
C LEU A 564 6.34 -81.28 -13.81
N GLY A 565 6.42 -81.05 -15.12
CA GLY A 565 6.69 -79.73 -15.71
C GLY A 565 5.71 -78.66 -15.19
N ILE A 566 6.00 -77.37 -15.29
CA ILE A 566 5.87 -76.53 -16.50
C ILE A 566 6.46 -75.13 -16.20
N THR A 567 7.01 -74.46 -17.22
CA THR A 567 7.30 -73.02 -17.26
C THR A 567 6.55 -72.35 -18.41
N THR A 568 6.00 -71.14 -18.20
CA THR A 568 5.72 -70.16 -19.27
C THR A 568 6.04 -68.73 -18.84
N ASN A 569 6.54 -67.96 -19.82
CA ASN A 569 7.11 -66.61 -19.74
C ASN A 569 6.05 -65.50 -19.68
N LEU A 570 6.37 -64.42 -18.95
CA LEU A 570 5.70 -63.11 -18.99
C LEU A 570 6.44 -62.16 -19.96
N SER A 571 5.68 -61.50 -20.84
CA SER A 571 6.14 -60.34 -21.63
C SER A 571 6.10 -59.05 -20.80
N THR A 572 7.17 -58.27 -20.88
CA THR A 572 7.42 -57.01 -20.17
C THR A 572 7.07 -55.80 -21.05
N THR A 573 6.34 -54.84 -20.50
CA THR A 573 6.23 -53.46 -21.02
C THR A 573 7.08 -52.53 -20.16
N ARG A 574 8.04 -51.83 -20.79
CA ARG A 574 8.95 -50.85 -20.20
C ARG A 574 8.22 -49.52 -19.97
N THR A 575 8.19 -49.04 -18.73
CA THR A 575 7.83 -47.65 -18.39
C THR A 575 9.08 -46.76 -18.42
N VAL A 576 8.98 -45.59 -19.08
CA VAL A 576 10.04 -44.58 -19.14
C VAL A 576 10.05 -43.79 -17.83
N VAL A 577 11.11 -43.92 -17.05
CA VAL A 577 11.35 -43.16 -15.81
C VAL A 577 12.33 -42.02 -16.15
N GLY A 578 11.96 -40.75 -15.87
CA GLY A 578 12.91 -39.63 -15.98
C GLY A 578 12.37 -38.23 -16.34
N GLN A 579 11.06 -38.02 -16.59
CA GLN A 579 10.53 -36.68 -16.93
C GLN A 579 9.98 -35.94 -15.71
N MET A 580 10.17 -34.60 -15.66
CA MET A 580 9.57 -33.74 -14.65
C MET A 580 8.03 -33.80 -14.74
N PRO A 581 7.31 -33.97 -13.62
CA PRO A 581 5.86 -34.04 -13.62
C PRO A 581 5.24 -32.70 -14.01
N THR A 582 4.23 -32.73 -14.88
CA THR A 582 3.45 -31.56 -15.34
C THR A 582 2.09 -31.47 -14.66
N SER A 583 1.70 -32.51 -13.91
CA SER A 583 0.40 -32.58 -13.24
C SER A 583 0.41 -33.50 -12.03
N CYS A 584 -0.63 -33.43 -11.21
CA CYS A 584 -0.90 -34.39 -10.14
C CYS A 584 -1.07 -35.82 -10.67
N ALA A 585 -1.57 -35.99 -11.90
CA ALA A 585 -1.66 -37.32 -12.51
C ALA A 585 -0.27 -37.90 -12.82
N ASP A 586 0.68 -37.07 -13.23
CA ASP A 586 2.06 -37.50 -13.47
C ASP A 586 2.74 -37.88 -12.16
N LEU A 587 2.53 -37.08 -11.10
CA LEU A 587 3.02 -37.38 -9.76
C LEU A 587 2.48 -38.72 -9.25
N GLU A 588 1.19 -38.99 -9.45
CA GLU A 588 0.59 -40.28 -9.05
C GLU A 588 1.15 -41.46 -9.84
N ARG A 589 1.36 -41.31 -11.16
CA ARG A 589 2.04 -42.33 -11.98
C ARG A 589 3.48 -42.57 -11.56
N ASN A 590 4.14 -41.54 -11.02
CA ASN A 590 5.48 -41.63 -10.43
C ASN A 590 5.46 -42.17 -8.99
N GLY A 591 4.31 -42.58 -8.46
CA GLY A 591 4.16 -43.22 -7.16
C GLY A 591 3.77 -42.29 -6.01
N GLN A 592 3.50 -41.01 -6.27
CA GLN A 592 3.07 -40.07 -5.24
C GLN A 592 1.61 -40.34 -4.83
N LYS A 593 1.37 -40.58 -3.54
CA LYS A 593 0.03 -40.89 -2.99
C LYS A 593 -0.38 -39.99 -1.83
N VAL A 594 0.48 -39.06 -1.41
CA VAL A 594 0.22 -38.15 -0.29
C VAL A 594 -0.24 -36.81 -0.83
N ASN A 595 -1.38 -36.33 -0.31
CA ASN A 595 -1.94 -35.03 -0.66
C ASN A 595 -1.01 -33.90 -0.21
N GLY A 596 -0.98 -32.80 -0.95
CA GLY A 596 -0.14 -31.67 -0.59
C GLY A 596 0.14 -30.72 -1.75
N PHE A 597 1.01 -29.76 -1.47
CA PHE A 597 1.52 -28.81 -2.46
C PHE A 597 2.73 -29.40 -3.18
N PHE A 598 2.71 -29.36 -4.50
CA PHE A 598 3.79 -29.86 -5.35
C PHE A 598 4.15 -28.82 -6.40
N LEU A 599 5.43 -28.80 -6.75
CA LEU A 599 5.93 -28.06 -7.90
C LEU A 599 5.80 -28.94 -9.14
N VAL A 600 5.12 -28.41 -10.16
CA VAL A 600 4.96 -29.06 -11.46
C VAL A 600 5.47 -28.15 -12.57
N LYS A 601 5.91 -28.78 -13.66
CA LYS A 601 6.36 -28.08 -14.86
C LYS A 601 5.16 -27.41 -15.55
N GLY A 602 5.14 -26.09 -15.54
CA GLY A 602 4.24 -25.25 -16.33
C GLY A 602 4.77 -24.99 -17.75
N SER A 603 4.11 -24.08 -18.48
CA SER A 603 4.45 -23.77 -19.88
C SER A 603 5.82 -23.07 -20.05
N LYS A 604 6.18 -22.18 -19.12
CA LYS A 604 7.47 -21.44 -19.10
C LYS A 604 8.08 -21.32 -17.70
N LYS A 605 7.27 -21.56 -16.66
CA LYS A 605 7.59 -21.31 -15.25
C LYS A 605 7.17 -22.50 -14.40
N MET A 606 7.79 -22.65 -13.23
CA MET A 606 7.35 -23.64 -12.26
C MET A 606 6.01 -23.21 -11.65
N GLU A 607 5.09 -24.14 -11.53
CA GLU A 607 3.77 -23.91 -10.95
C GLU A 607 3.62 -24.69 -9.66
N THR A 608 3.02 -24.06 -8.66
CA THR A 608 2.59 -24.72 -7.43
C THR A 608 1.16 -25.21 -7.64
N VAL A 609 0.94 -26.51 -7.47
CA VAL A 609 -0.39 -27.13 -7.50
C VAL A 609 -0.64 -27.87 -6.20
N TYR A 610 -1.89 -27.90 -5.75
CA TYR A 610 -2.32 -28.79 -4.69
C TYR A 610 -2.88 -30.07 -5.32
N CYS A 611 -2.30 -31.21 -4.95
CA CYS A 611 -2.74 -32.52 -5.40
C CYS A 611 -3.56 -33.23 -4.33
N ASN A 612 -4.73 -33.72 -4.72
CA ASN A 612 -5.61 -34.54 -3.89
C ASN A 612 -5.76 -35.94 -4.50
N PHE A 613 -5.18 -36.94 -3.86
CA PHE A 613 -5.15 -38.34 -4.28
C PHE A 613 -6.22 -39.20 -3.59
N TYR A 614 -7.22 -38.60 -2.94
CA TYR A 614 -8.35 -39.37 -2.40
C TYR A 614 -9.18 -40.02 -3.52
N PRO A 615 -9.62 -41.28 -3.36
CA PRO A 615 -10.52 -41.92 -4.32
C PRO A 615 -11.81 -41.11 -4.52
N ASN A 616 -12.30 -41.06 -5.76
CA ASN A 616 -13.60 -40.49 -6.15
C ASN A 616 -13.75 -38.95 -6.04
N GLN A 617 -12.66 -38.18 -6.13
CA GLN A 617 -12.73 -36.71 -6.24
C GLN A 617 -12.67 -36.25 -7.70
N THR A 618 -13.51 -35.27 -8.08
CA THR A 618 -13.46 -34.61 -9.39
C THR A 618 -12.28 -33.63 -9.51
N ASP A 619 -11.84 -33.06 -8.39
CA ASP A 619 -10.84 -31.98 -8.35
C ASP A 619 -9.48 -32.50 -7.85
N LYS A 620 -8.87 -33.37 -8.66
CA LYS A 620 -7.56 -33.99 -8.36
C LYS A 620 -6.39 -32.99 -8.26
N GLN A 621 -6.52 -31.87 -8.97
CA GLN A 621 -5.49 -30.83 -9.05
C GLN A 621 -6.13 -29.45 -8.92
N LYS A 622 -5.57 -28.63 -8.03
CA LYS A 622 -5.90 -27.21 -7.90
C LYS A 622 -4.67 -26.36 -8.14
N TRP A 623 -4.72 -25.44 -9.09
CA TRP A 623 -3.64 -24.47 -9.33
C TRP A 623 -3.57 -23.46 -8.17
N ILE A 624 -2.38 -23.23 -7.64
CA ILE A 624 -2.15 -22.33 -6.49
C ILE A 624 -1.45 -21.05 -6.90
N GLY A 625 -0.46 -21.15 -7.79
CA GLY A 625 0.30 -19.99 -8.25
C GLY A 625 1.61 -20.38 -8.93
N TYR A 626 2.43 -19.39 -9.24
CA TYR A 626 3.80 -19.62 -9.72
C TYR A 626 4.77 -19.80 -8.56
N ALA A 627 5.78 -20.65 -8.76
CA ALA A 627 6.94 -20.72 -7.89
C ALA A 627 8.14 -20.09 -8.60
N ASP A 628 8.73 -19.10 -7.97
CA ASP A 628 9.93 -18.44 -8.47
C ASP A 628 11.17 -19.29 -8.14
N VAL A 629 11.44 -20.25 -9.03
CA VAL A 629 12.59 -21.16 -8.92
C VAL A 629 13.70 -20.63 -9.82
N LYS A 630 14.84 -20.29 -9.23
CA LYS A 630 16.05 -19.88 -9.94
C LYS A 630 17.11 -20.96 -9.77
N SER A 631 17.76 -21.36 -10.85
CA SER A 631 18.79 -22.40 -10.82
C SER A 631 20.17 -21.87 -10.42
N ALA A 632 20.37 -20.54 -10.46
CA ALA A 632 21.45 -19.86 -9.76
C ALA A 632 21.08 -18.38 -9.48
N PRO A 633 21.62 -17.78 -8.39
CA PRO A 633 21.48 -16.35 -8.15
C PRO A 633 22.21 -15.54 -9.25
N VAL A 634 21.54 -14.50 -9.75
CA VAL A 634 22.12 -13.57 -10.72
C VAL A 634 21.74 -12.15 -10.31
N HIS A 635 22.66 -11.47 -9.65
CA HIS A 635 22.47 -10.07 -9.28
C HIS A 635 23.80 -9.37 -9.05
N PHE A 636 23.85 -8.09 -9.39
CA PHE A 636 25.03 -7.28 -9.21
C PHE A 636 24.66 -5.89 -8.70
N TYR A 637 25.59 -5.31 -7.93
CA TYR A 637 25.61 -3.90 -7.59
C TYR A 637 27.05 -3.42 -7.73
N VAL A 638 27.27 -2.61 -8.76
CA VAL A 638 28.60 -2.13 -9.13
C VAL A 638 28.63 -0.60 -9.10
N GLN A 639 29.78 -0.07 -8.71
CA GLN A 639 30.00 1.35 -8.54
C GLN A 639 31.25 1.76 -9.31
N ARG A 640 31.25 3.01 -9.77
CA ARG A 640 32.48 3.63 -10.23
C ARG A 640 33.33 4.06 -9.03
N ASN A 641 34.59 4.32 -9.29
CA ASN A 641 35.53 4.94 -8.33
C ASN A 641 36.19 6.22 -8.89
N SER A 642 35.80 6.62 -10.09
CA SER A 642 36.37 7.77 -10.79
C SER A 642 35.42 8.28 -11.85
N SER A 643 35.49 9.58 -12.10
CA SER A 643 34.70 10.25 -13.14
C SER A 643 34.96 9.67 -14.54
N PHE A 644 33.96 9.69 -15.42
CA PHE A 644 34.01 9.09 -16.76
C PHE A 644 33.40 9.98 -17.84
N SER A 645 34.11 10.14 -18.95
CA SER A 645 33.73 11.07 -20.03
C SER A 645 33.77 10.46 -21.43
N ARG A 646 34.19 9.20 -21.60
CA ARG A 646 34.31 8.60 -22.92
C ARG A 646 32.93 8.33 -23.52
N GLU A 647 32.67 8.92 -24.67
CA GLU A 647 31.43 8.73 -25.42
C GLU A 647 31.48 7.44 -26.25
N ASN A 648 30.31 6.87 -26.48
CA ASN A 648 30.08 5.67 -27.29
C ASN A 648 30.87 4.43 -26.84
N THR A 649 31.24 4.39 -25.56
CA THR A 649 31.88 3.25 -24.92
C THR A 649 31.07 2.82 -23.70
N PRO A 650 30.89 1.51 -23.46
CA PRO A 650 30.33 1.02 -22.20
C PRO A 650 31.04 1.61 -20.99
N ILE A 651 30.28 2.00 -19.97
CA ILE A 651 30.81 2.56 -18.72
C ILE A 651 31.38 1.40 -17.89
N PRO A 652 32.69 1.32 -17.62
CA PRO A 652 33.25 0.30 -16.72
C PRO A 652 32.88 0.59 -15.27
N PHE A 653 33.03 -0.38 -14.38
CA PHE A 653 32.79 -0.20 -12.95
C PHE A 653 33.93 -0.85 -12.16
N GLU A 654 34.69 -0.05 -11.42
CA GLU A 654 35.90 -0.54 -10.74
C GLU A 654 35.57 -1.28 -9.43
N LEU A 655 34.37 -1.09 -8.87
CA LEU A 655 33.97 -1.64 -7.57
C LEU A 655 32.73 -2.53 -7.69
N ALA A 656 32.86 -3.81 -7.38
CA ALA A 656 31.72 -4.70 -7.14
C ALA A 656 31.42 -4.75 -5.65
N ARG A 657 30.24 -4.26 -5.25
CA ARG A 657 29.71 -4.53 -3.89
C ARG A 657 29.11 -5.92 -3.83
N VAL A 658 28.42 -6.31 -4.90
CA VAL A 658 27.90 -7.65 -5.16
C VAL A 658 28.00 -7.93 -6.66
N ASN A 659 28.35 -9.15 -7.05
CA ASN A 659 28.34 -9.61 -8.45
C ASN A 659 28.12 -11.14 -8.50
N GLU A 660 27.03 -11.59 -7.88
CA GLU A 660 26.73 -13.00 -7.77
C GLU A 660 26.23 -13.55 -9.12
N GLY A 661 26.78 -14.70 -9.51
CA GLY A 661 26.63 -15.25 -10.86
C GLY A 661 27.65 -14.73 -11.88
N ASN A 662 28.53 -13.78 -11.49
CA ASN A 662 29.58 -13.20 -12.34
C ASN A 662 29.08 -12.71 -13.71
N ALA A 663 27.83 -12.25 -13.77
CA ALA A 663 27.17 -11.85 -15.01
C ALA A 663 27.57 -10.42 -15.44
N MET A 664 28.04 -9.58 -14.51
CA MET A 664 28.57 -8.26 -14.81
C MET A 664 30.09 -8.30 -14.98
N ASN A 665 30.58 -7.95 -16.16
CA ASN A 665 32.01 -7.75 -16.38
C ASN A 665 32.40 -6.31 -16.03
N LEU A 666 33.17 -6.15 -14.96
CA LEU A 666 33.58 -4.87 -14.40
C LEU A 666 34.41 -4.01 -15.36
N THR A 667 35.39 -4.63 -16.03
CA THR A 667 36.32 -3.94 -16.93
C THR A 667 35.64 -3.49 -18.21
N SER A 668 34.70 -4.29 -18.73
CA SER A 668 33.97 -3.93 -19.95
C SER A 668 32.68 -3.16 -19.66
N GLY A 669 32.17 -3.15 -18.42
CA GLY A 669 30.88 -2.53 -18.08
C GLY A 669 29.66 -3.23 -18.65
N ILE A 670 29.80 -4.47 -19.12
CA ILE A 670 28.77 -5.21 -19.84
C ILE A 670 28.23 -6.32 -18.95
N PHE A 671 26.92 -6.29 -18.74
CA PHE A 671 26.17 -7.42 -18.20
C PHE A 671 25.88 -8.41 -19.32
N THR A 672 26.16 -9.70 -19.11
CA THR A 672 25.77 -10.78 -20.02
C THR A 672 24.78 -11.70 -19.32
N ALA A 673 23.56 -11.80 -19.84
CA ALA A 673 22.52 -12.63 -19.26
C ALA A 673 22.95 -14.11 -19.26
N PRO A 674 23.17 -14.74 -18.08
CA PRO A 674 23.62 -16.13 -18.04
C PRO A 674 22.48 -17.12 -18.35
N ARG A 675 21.22 -16.68 -18.22
CA ARG A 675 20.00 -17.49 -18.31
C ARG A 675 18.88 -16.68 -18.96
N PRO A 676 17.92 -17.35 -19.63
CA PRO A 676 16.72 -16.67 -20.11
C PRO A 676 15.81 -16.31 -18.94
N GLY A 677 15.19 -15.13 -18.97
CA GLY A 677 14.34 -14.68 -17.87
C GLY A 677 14.07 -13.18 -17.84
N ILE A 678 13.28 -12.77 -16.86
CA ILE A 678 12.96 -11.37 -16.61
C ILE A 678 14.01 -10.78 -15.68
N TYR A 679 14.65 -9.71 -16.11
CA TYR A 679 15.67 -8.98 -15.37
C TYR A 679 15.22 -7.55 -15.09
N PHE A 680 15.57 -7.03 -13.92
CA PHE A 680 15.46 -5.62 -13.60
C PHE A 680 16.84 -4.97 -13.61
N PHE A 681 16.92 -3.74 -14.10
CA PHE A 681 18.11 -2.92 -14.12
C PHE A 681 17.80 -1.50 -13.65
N SER A 682 18.70 -0.91 -12.86
CA SER A 682 18.64 0.49 -12.45
C SER A 682 20.04 1.11 -12.46
N PHE A 683 20.20 2.12 -13.30
CA PHE A 683 21.37 2.98 -13.37
C PHE A 683 21.06 4.34 -12.74
N ALA A 684 21.97 4.81 -11.90
CA ALA A 684 21.98 6.19 -11.43
C ALA A 684 23.40 6.74 -11.47
N GLY A 685 23.54 7.97 -11.93
CA GLY A 685 24.81 8.68 -11.89
C GLY A 685 24.60 10.18 -11.79
N LEU A 686 25.67 10.88 -11.48
CA LEU A 686 25.66 12.34 -11.38
C LEU A 686 26.36 12.92 -12.60
N ALA A 687 25.62 13.55 -13.51
CA ALA A 687 26.22 14.24 -14.65
C ALA A 687 26.69 15.63 -14.19
N ARG A 688 27.97 15.95 -14.36
CA ARG A 688 28.44 17.34 -14.27
C ARG A 688 28.27 17.97 -15.65
N LEU A 689 27.43 18.98 -15.73
CA LEU A 689 27.25 19.84 -16.90
C LEU A 689 28.14 21.06 -16.71
N SER A 690 29.10 21.24 -17.61
CA SER A 690 29.98 22.40 -17.61
C SER A 690 30.06 22.98 -19.03
N SER A 691 29.63 24.23 -19.21
CA SER A 691 29.56 24.90 -20.52
C SER A 691 29.50 26.42 -20.37
N SER A 692 30.02 27.17 -21.35
CA SER A 692 29.80 28.62 -21.45
C SER A 692 28.42 28.99 -22.02
N SER A 693 27.63 28.00 -22.46
CA SER A 693 26.31 28.15 -23.07
C SER A 693 25.42 26.95 -22.71
N LYS A 694 24.30 26.73 -23.42
CA LYS A 694 23.42 25.56 -23.24
C LYS A 694 24.22 24.26 -23.09
N ALA A 695 24.00 23.55 -21.99
CA ALA A 695 24.63 22.27 -21.73
C ALA A 695 23.62 21.12 -21.76
N TRP A 696 24.01 19.95 -22.28
CA TRP A 696 23.20 18.74 -22.18
C TRP A 696 24.07 17.49 -22.09
N PHE A 697 23.54 16.44 -21.46
CA PHE A 697 24.22 15.16 -21.27
C PHE A 697 23.25 14.02 -21.45
N GLN A 698 23.65 13.02 -22.23
CA GLN A 698 22.79 11.91 -22.62
C GLN A 698 23.50 10.57 -22.43
N SER A 699 22.79 9.59 -21.88
CA SER A 699 23.25 8.19 -21.86
C SER A 699 22.18 7.25 -22.39
N TYR A 700 22.61 6.15 -23.00
CA TYR A 700 21.74 5.08 -23.47
C TYR A 700 21.93 3.82 -22.65
N LEU A 701 20.80 3.15 -22.41
CA LEU A 701 20.79 1.72 -22.10
C LEU A 701 20.72 0.97 -23.42
N ASN A 702 21.72 0.12 -23.67
CA ASN A 702 21.81 -0.69 -24.88
C ASN A 702 21.59 -2.17 -24.55
N LEU A 703 20.91 -2.86 -25.46
CA LEU A 703 20.73 -4.30 -25.47
C LEU A 703 21.19 -4.83 -26.83
N ASN A 704 22.25 -5.65 -26.85
CA ASN A 704 22.84 -6.21 -28.07
C ASN A 704 23.12 -5.16 -29.16
N GLY A 705 23.61 -3.97 -28.74
CA GLY A 705 23.91 -2.85 -29.64
C GLY A 705 22.72 -1.97 -30.02
N ASN A 706 21.50 -2.34 -29.63
CA ASN A 706 20.30 -1.53 -29.86
C ASN A 706 19.97 -0.68 -28.64
N ARG A 707 19.69 0.61 -28.86
CA ARG A 707 19.21 1.52 -27.81
C ARG A 707 17.80 1.15 -27.39
N ILE A 708 17.64 0.82 -26.12
CA ILE A 708 16.34 0.48 -25.50
C ILE A 708 15.86 1.51 -24.47
N GLY A 709 16.74 2.38 -24.00
CA GLY A 709 16.42 3.44 -23.06
C GLY A 709 17.32 4.65 -23.23
N THR A 710 16.84 5.82 -22.78
CA THR A 710 17.57 7.07 -22.84
C THR A 710 17.36 7.87 -21.57
N SER A 711 18.45 8.36 -20.99
CA SER A 711 18.40 9.42 -19.99
C SER A 711 19.04 10.67 -20.56
N PHE A 712 18.41 11.81 -20.31
CA PHE A 712 18.78 13.09 -20.89
C PHE A 712 18.58 14.21 -19.88
N VAL A 713 19.61 15.02 -19.68
CA VAL A 713 19.56 16.25 -18.88
C VAL A 713 20.01 17.42 -19.75
N THR A 714 19.34 18.57 -19.60
CA THR A 714 19.67 19.80 -20.35
C THR A 714 19.55 21.01 -19.44
N GLN A 715 20.40 22.00 -19.67
CA GLN A 715 20.39 23.28 -19.00
C GLN A 715 20.52 24.41 -20.02
N TYR A 716 19.66 25.42 -19.88
CA TYR A 716 19.49 26.48 -20.88
C TYR A 716 20.15 27.82 -20.51
N ASN A 717 20.65 27.99 -19.28
CA ASN A 717 21.17 29.28 -18.77
C ASN A 717 22.69 29.44 -19.03
N ASP A 718 23.15 30.66 -19.32
CA ASP A 718 24.58 31.03 -19.44
C ASP A 718 25.29 31.07 -18.07
N PRO A 719 26.63 30.97 -18.03
CA PRO A 719 27.39 29.71 -18.09
C PRO A 719 26.87 28.63 -17.12
N VAL A 720 26.90 27.38 -17.57
CA VAL A 720 26.48 26.20 -16.80
C VAL A 720 27.67 25.60 -16.07
N ASP A 721 27.58 25.47 -14.74
CA ASP A 721 28.40 24.57 -13.92
C ASP A 721 27.51 23.96 -12.85
N GLN A 722 26.90 22.82 -13.18
CA GLN A 722 25.94 22.15 -12.29
C GLN A 722 26.06 20.65 -12.33
N TYR A 723 25.66 20.03 -11.22
CA TYR A 723 25.50 18.58 -11.12
C TYR A 723 24.03 18.23 -11.29
N SER A 724 23.73 17.23 -12.11
CA SER A 724 22.36 16.82 -12.40
C SER A 724 22.23 15.30 -12.32
N PRO A 725 21.22 14.78 -11.60
CA PRO A 725 21.02 13.34 -11.50
C PRO A 725 20.61 12.78 -12.86
N LEU A 726 21.19 11.64 -13.22
CA LEU A 726 20.92 10.90 -14.44
C LEU A 726 20.48 9.49 -14.05
N THR A 727 19.20 9.17 -14.25
CA THR A 727 18.62 7.89 -13.87
C THR A 727 18.02 7.17 -15.07
N LEU A 728 18.10 5.84 -15.05
CA LEU A 728 17.47 4.97 -16.03
C LEU A 728 17.12 3.65 -15.38
N GLN A 729 15.87 3.20 -15.55
CA GLN A 729 15.40 1.91 -15.04
C GLN A 729 14.72 1.14 -16.15
N SER A 730 14.84 -0.19 -16.13
CA SER A 730 14.20 -1.05 -17.12
C SER A 730 13.98 -2.46 -16.57
N THR A 731 12.85 -3.06 -16.96
CA THR A 731 12.55 -4.48 -16.75
C THR A 731 12.46 -5.14 -18.11
N LEU A 732 13.27 -6.16 -18.36
CA LEU A 732 13.46 -6.76 -19.69
C LEU A 732 13.38 -8.27 -19.60
N ASN A 733 12.76 -8.91 -20.60
CA ASN A 733 12.94 -10.33 -20.83
C ASN A 733 14.20 -10.52 -21.69
N LEU A 734 15.21 -11.20 -21.15
CA LEU A 734 16.50 -11.45 -21.80
C LEU A 734 16.65 -12.91 -22.13
N LYS A 735 17.36 -13.21 -23.22
CA LYS A 735 17.84 -14.55 -23.57
C LYS A 735 19.24 -14.76 -23.01
N LYS A 736 19.62 -16.02 -22.82
CA LYS A 736 21.01 -16.38 -22.49
C LYS A 736 21.96 -15.80 -23.55
N GLY A 737 22.98 -15.09 -23.10
CA GLY A 737 23.99 -14.45 -23.93
C GLY A 737 23.67 -13.00 -24.33
N ASP A 738 22.46 -12.50 -24.05
CA ASP A 738 22.14 -11.09 -24.30
C ASP A 738 23.05 -10.18 -23.47
N GLN A 739 23.58 -9.16 -24.13
CA GLN A 739 24.52 -8.20 -23.55
C GLN A 739 23.86 -6.84 -23.34
N LEU A 740 24.00 -6.29 -22.14
CA LEU A 740 23.38 -5.04 -21.74
C LEU A 740 24.37 -4.12 -21.02
N TRP A 741 24.37 -2.84 -21.38
CA TRP A 741 25.28 -1.85 -20.80
C TRP A 741 24.72 -0.43 -20.91
N VAL A 742 25.30 0.47 -20.13
CA VAL A 742 25.05 1.92 -20.23
C VAL A 742 26.26 2.58 -20.87
N GLN A 743 26.02 3.52 -21.78
CA GLN A 743 27.08 4.35 -22.38
C GLN A 743 26.67 5.81 -22.47
N ILE A 744 27.65 6.71 -22.37
CA ILE A 744 27.48 8.13 -22.74
C ILE A 744 27.40 8.20 -24.26
N VAL A 745 26.49 8.99 -24.82
CA VAL A 745 26.33 9.07 -26.28
C VAL A 745 26.74 10.41 -26.81
N SER A 746 26.27 11.46 -26.14
CA SER A 746 26.64 12.80 -26.51
C SER A 746 26.47 13.75 -25.33
N SER A 747 27.45 14.64 -25.23
CA SER A 747 27.49 15.79 -24.36
C SER A 747 27.63 17.04 -25.22
N SER A 748 26.98 18.13 -24.83
CA SER A 748 27.02 19.39 -25.59
C SER A 748 28.39 20.05 -25.62
N VAL A 749 29.32 19.62 -24.75
CA VAL A 749 30.66 20.17 -24.57
C VAL A 749 31.59 19.09 -24.01
N SER A 750 32.85 19.09 -24.43
CA SER A 750 33.93 18.21 -23.92
C SER A 750 34.20 18.30 -22.40
N SER A 751 33.60 19.26 -21.70
CA SER A 751 33.71 19.49 -20.27
C SER A 751 32.61 18.83 -19.44
N SER A 752 31.57 18.24 -20.07
CA SER A 752 30.54 17.51 -19.32
C SER A 752 30.91 16.03 -19.20
N TYR A 753 30.75 15.46 -18.01
CA TYR A 753 31.15 14.09 -17.71
C TYR A 753 30.29 13.48 -16.63
N LEU A 754 30.33 12.14 -16.54
CA LEU A 754 29.74 11.40 -15.44
C LEU A 754 30.65 11.54 -14.22
N TYR A 755 30.22 12.33 -13.25
CA TYR A 755 30.98 12.63 -12.06
C TYR A 755 30.97 11.45 -11.09
N ASP A 756 32.13 11.22 -10.48
CA ASP A 756 32.27 10.31 -9.37
C ASP A 756 33.51 10.64 -8.51
N ASN A 757 33.44 10.30 -7.23
CA ASN A 757 34.45 10.54 -6.20
C ASN A 757 34.39 9.42 -5.13
N SER A 758 34.97 9.64 -3.95
CA SER A 758 34.92 8.70 -2.81
C SER A 758 33.51 8.38 -2.31
N ASP A 759 32.49 9.15 -2.71
CA ASP A 759 31.10 8.94 -2.31
C ASP A 759 30.34 7.99 -3.27
N HIS A 760 30.98 7.56 -4.36
CA HIS A 760 30.44 6.56 -5.30
C HIS A 760 29.03 6.90 -5.83
N MET A 761 28.86 8.11 -6.38
CA MET A 761 27.57 8.65 -6.84
C MET A 761 27.09 8.03 -8.17
N THR A 762 27.98 7.32 -8.87
CA THR A 762 27.64 6.59 -10.09
C THR A 762 27.64 5.09 -9.84
N HIS A 763 26.48 4.48 -10.01
CA HIS A 763 26.29 3.06 -9.72
C HIS A 763 25.24 2.41 -10.62
N PHE A 764 25.39 1.10 -10.81
CA PHE A 764 24.51 0.28 -11.63
C PHE A 764 24.16 -1.01 -10.91
N THR A 765 22.87 -1.33 -10.88
CA THR A 765 22.36 -2.56 -10.27
C THR A 765 21.48 -3.31 -11.25
N GLY A 766 21.51 -4.64 -11.14
CA GLY A 766 20.58 -5.50 -11.86
C GLY A 766 20.43 -6.85 -11.19
N PHE A 767 19.25 -7.45 -11.34
CA PHE A 767 18.94 -8.76 -10.78
C PHE A 767 17.94 -9.53 -11.65
N LEU A 768 18.10 -10.85 -11.68
CA LEU A 768 17.15 -11.79 -12.23
C LEU A 768 15.92 -11.83 -11.31
N LEU A 769 14.77 -11.40 -11.82
CA LEU A 769 13.49 -11.48 -11.14
C LEU A 769 12.91 -12.88 -11.26
N GLU A 770 12.90 -13.44 -12.46
CA GLU A 770 12.25 -14.71 -12.77
C GLU A 770 13.02 -15.44 -13.88
N GLU A 771 13.33 -16.72 -13.68
CA GLU A 771 14.02 -17.56 -14.67
C GLU A 771 13.03 -18.31 -15.58
N GLU A 772 13.31 -18.36 -16.89
CA GLU A 772 12.62 -19.27 -17.81
C GLU A 772 13.30 -20.65 -17.78
N ILE A 773 12.75 -21.56 -16.96
CA ILE A 773 13.42 -22.81 -16.53
C ILE A 773 13.45 -23.88 -17.65
N PHE A 774 12.57 -23.80 -18.65
CA PHE A 774 12.37 -24.91 -19.60
C PHE A 774 13.07 -24.74 -20.96
N ASP A 775 13.75 -23.61 -21.18
CA ASP A 775 14.64 -23.39 -22.33
C ASP A 775 16.13 -23.61 -21.97
N SER A 776 16.42 -24.01 -20.72
CA SER A 776 17.78 -24.13 -20.16
C SER A 776 18.13 -25.49 -19.55
N LEU A 777 17.23 -26.48 -19.62
CA LEU A 777 17.41 -27.86 -19.12
C LEU A 777 17.53 -28.88 -20.25
#